data_AF-A0A3A9UXR8-F1
#
_entry.id   AF-A0A3A9UXR8-F1
#
_cell.length_a   1.000
_cell.length_b   1.000
_cell.length_c   1.000
_cell.angle_alpha   90.00
_cell.angle_beta   90.00
_cell.angle_gamma   90.00
#
_symmetry.space_group_name_H-M   'P 1'
#
loop_
_entity.id
_entity.type
_entity.pdbx_description
1 polymer ?
#
loop_
_entity_poly.entity_id
_entity_poly.type
_entity_poly.pdbx_seq_one_letter_code
_entity_poly.pdbx_strand_id
1 'polypeptide(L)'
;MKRNYNILLLTLLLAFASCSFTTKKIDADGDDKDKLLIQLITYVIDQGHFSPKDINDDFSKNVYKDYLNQIDPFKRYFLKSDIKEFKAYETKIDDQIKDRDLSFFNLTHERLLQRKEESKAIYKEILETPFDFDKKESYSADYEALDYAKSKKDLKERWRQQLKFSAIANYHDIIDEQEKSEEKTEQKSIIEIEKEARQITLTSLDELFSFIDDRRREDWFSVYINAVVEEFDPHTAYLAPTDRDRFDFQMSGKLEGIGAVLQKKIDKITVNTIVSGGPAWRQNELQVGDVILKVKQEDEDEAVSIVGMRIDDAIKLIKGPKGTKVTLTLKKVDGGIEDITITRDVVEQEETYAKTSIVKKEGRNFGVINLPGFYADFKDYNKRNAAADIKVEIERLKEQGMEGLVLDLRNNGGGSLKTVVEMAGLFIKDGPVVQVRSTGEPKEVLRDKDKSISWDGPLVILVNELSASASEILAAAMQDYKRAIVIGSKQTYGKGTVQQLIDLNRMVRGNDDDLGGFKFTTQKYYRINGGSTQLEGVKSDVVVPDRYSYIDIGERDQDNPLPWDEIQPAEYNIWDNYFDYEATVKKSNERMQKSEQLQLIDENAKWIKKIRDRNMYSLNYKEYKQALNNNEKEAKKFEKLADYKTDLTFKSLPYEVALIEKDTVLKEKRKRWHNSLSKDVYMEEALNVLNDLKTSFRIKKLATTVKD
;
A
#
# COMPACT_ATOMS: atom_id res chain seq x y z
N MET A 1 21.83 -27.89 -10.45
CA MET A 1 20.98 -28.94 -9.83
C MET A 1 20.22 -28.49 -8.57
N LYS A 2 20.55 -27.38 -7.89
CA LYS A 2 19.84 -26.95 -6.66
C LYS A 2 18.53 -26.15 -6.87
N ARG A 3 18.35 -25.47 -8.01
CA ARG A 3 17.12 -24.70 -8.35
C ARG A 3 15.87 -25.57 -8.50
N ASN A 4 16.04 -26.88 -8.58
CA ASN A 4 14.93 -27.82 -8.74
C ASN A 4 14.30 -28.20 -7.41
N TYR A 5 14.91 -27.99 -6.23
CA TYR A 5 14.37 -28.50 -4.97
C TYR A 5 13.19 -27.70 -4.42
N ASN A 6 13.18 -26.36 -4.52
CA ASN A 6 11.98 -25.58 -4.15
C ASN A 6 10.81 -25.86 -5.11
N ILE A 7 11.11 -26.07 -6.39
CA ILE A 7 10.12 -26.53 -7.38
C ILE A 7 9.70 -27.98 -7.06
N LEU A 8 10.63 -28.84 -6.63
CA LEU A 8 10.36 -30.23 -6.26
C LEU A 8 9.44 -30.30 -5.04
N LEU A 9 9.72 -29.50 -4.01
CA LEU A 9 8.94 -29.41 -2.77
C LEU A 9 7.55 -28.85 -3.07
N LEU A 10 7.45 -27.82 -3.93
CA LEU A 10 6.18 -27.31 -4.43
C LEU A 10 5.41 -28.39 -5.20
N THR A 11 6.07 -29.11 -6.10
CA THR A 11 5.42 -30.20 -6.86
C THR A 11 5.05 -31.37 -5.98
N LEU A 12 5.82 -31.68 -4.92
CA LEU A 12 5.50 -32.71 -3.95
C LEU A 12 4.34 -32.29 -3.07
N LEU A 13 4.36 -31.08 -2.51
CA LEU A 13 3.27 -30.50 -1.72
C LEU A 13 1.98 -30.45 -2.54
N LEU A 14 2.04 -29.95 -3.78
CA LEU A 14 0.92 -29.92 -4.70
C LEU A 14 0.46 -31.34 -5.08
N ALA A 15 1.35 -32.28 -5.35
CA ALA A 15 0.98 -33.64 -5.73
C ALA A 15 0.38 -34.45 -4.56
N PHE A 16 0.94 -34.33 -3.35
CA PHE A 16 0.42 -35.02 -2.16
C PHE A 16 -0.91 -34.40 -1.70
N ALA A 17 -1.04 -33.08 -1.73
CA ALA A 17 -2.30 -32.39 -1.51
C ALA A 17 -3.34 -32.83 -2.55
N SER A 18 -3.02 -32.73 -3.84
CA SER A 18 -3.94 -33.05 -4.94
C SER A 18 -4.46 -34.50 -4.92
N CYS A 19 -3.72 -35.44 -4.34
CA CYS A 19 -4.16 -36.82 -4.11
C CYS A 19 -4.96 -37.02 -2.81
N SER A 20 -4.76 -36.17 -1.79
CA SER A 20 -5.39 -36.27 -0.48
C SER A 20 -6.72 -35.50 -0.38
N PHE A 21 -6.88 -34.44 -1.18
CA PHE A 21 -8.09 -33.61 -1.25
C PHE A 21 -8.98 -34.05 -2.42
N THR A 22 -9.56 -35.24 -2.34
CA THR A 22 -10.62 -35.68 -3.27
C THR A 22 -11.99 -35.30 -2.70
N THR A 23 -12.74 -34.44 -3.37
CA THR A 23 -14.07 -34.03 -2.93
C THR A 23 -15.13 -34.97 -3.53
N LYS A 24 -15.99 -35.55 -2.69
CA LYS A 24 -17.36 -35.89 -3.13
C LYS A 24 -18.05 -34.55 -3.40
N LYS A 25 -18.84 -34.43 -4.47
CA LYS A 25 -19.57 -33.21 -4.87
C LYS A 25 -19.95 -32.39 -3.64
N ILE A 26 -19.27 -31.25 -3.47
CA ILE A 26 -19.57 -30.29 -2.41
C ILE A 26 -20.89 -29.65 -2.81
N ASP A 27 -21.91 -29.78 -1.96
CA ASP A 27 -23.13 -29.01 -2.11
C ASP A 27 -22.82 -27.55 -1.77
N ALA A 28 -23.37 -26.63 -2.57
CA ALA A 28 -23.04 -25.20 -2.58
C ALA A 28 -23.60 -24.42 -1.37
N ASP A 29 -23.45 -24.96 -0.16
CA ASP A 29 -23.64 -24.24 1.09
C ASP A 29 -22.28 -23.75 1.61
N GLY A 30 -22.18 -22.44 1.87
CA GLY A 30 -20.90 -21.73 2.09
C GLY A 30 -20.06 -22.17 3.30
N ASP A 31 -20.47 -23.16 4.08
CA ASP A 31 -19.68 -23.72 5.19
C ASP A 31 -18.65 -24.76 4.68
N ASP A 32 -18.94 -25.51 3.61
CA ASP A 32 -18.03 -26.57 3.13
C ASP A 32 -16.80 -26.00 2.43
N LYS A 33 -16.98 -24.92 1.65
CA LYS A 33 -15.87 -24.16 1.05
C LYS A 33 -14.95 -23.58 2.12
N ASP A 34 -15.52 -23.02 3.18
CA ASP A 34 -14.77 -22.41 4.28
C ASP A 34 -13.96 -23.44 5.08
N LYS A 35 -14.55 -24.61 5.35
CA LYS A 35 -13.84 -25.73 5.99
C LYS A 35 -12.68 -26.22 5.14
N LEU A 36 -12.87 -26.30 3.82
CA LEU A 36 -11.80 -26.66 2.88
C LEU A 36 -10.68 -25.62 2.91
N LEU A 37 -11.01 -24.31 2.93
CA LEU A 37 -10.02 -23.23 3.04
C LEU A 37 -9.19 -23.36 4.33
N ILE A 38 -9.82 -23.56 5.50
CA ILE A 38 -9.12 -23.79 6.77
C ILE A 38 -8.16 -24.98 6.64
N GLN A 39 -8.63 -26.08 6.05
CA GLN A 39 -7.83 -27.29 5.91
C GLN A 39 -6.60 -27.06 5.02
N LEU A 40 -6.76 -26.38 3.89
CA LEU A 40 -5.66 -26.09 2.96
C LEU A 40 -4.66 -25.13 3.57
N ILE A 41 -5.12 -24.04 4.19
CA ILE A 41 -4.26 -23.03 4.79
C ILE A 41 -3.46 -23.62 5.95
N THR A 42 -4.12 -24.37 6.85
CA THR A 42 -3.44 -25.02 7.98
C THR A 42 -2.38 -26.00 7.50
N TYR A 43 -2.68 -26.78 6.44
CA TYR A 43 -1.69 -27.69 5.84
C TYR A 43 -0.49 -26.93 5.26
N VAL A 44 -0.70 -25.80 4.60
CA VAL A 44 0.41 -25.03 4.00
C VAL A 44 1.28 -24.39 5.08
N ILE A 45 0.67 -23.85 6.13
CA ILE A 45 1.39 -23.25 7.24
C ILE A 45 2.26 -24.29 7.94
N ASP A 46 1.69 -25.45 8.30
CA ASP A 46 2.41 -26.52 9.00
C ASP A 46 3.63 -27.01 8.20
N GLN A 47 3.49 -27.09 6.88
CA GLN A 47 4.54 -27.66 6.02
C GLN A 47 5.56 -26.66 5.50
N GLY A 48 5.23 -25.36 5.50
CA GLY A 48 6.00 -24.37 4.73
C GLY A 48 6.32 -23.06 5.45
N HIS A 49 5.67 -22.76 6.58
CA HIS A 49 5.89 -21.48 7.25
C HIS A 49 7.30 -21.39 7.84
N PHE A 50 7.92 -20.20 7.76
CA PHE A 50 9.28 -20.00 8.26
C PHE A 50 9.37 -20.19 9.78
N SER A 51 8.37 -19.72 10.50
CA SER A 51 8.28 -19.82 11.96
C SER A 51 6.89 -20.32 12.32
N PRO A 52 6.59 -21.62 12.18
CA PRO A 52 5.28 -22.15 12.55
C PRO A 52 5.06 -21.94 14.05
N LYS A 53 3.84 -21.53 14.43
CA LYS A 53 3.40 -21.42 15.83
C LYS A 53 2.57 -22.64 16.20
N ASP A 54 2.64 -23.03 17.46
CA ASP A 54 1.74 -24.04 18.02
C ASP A 54 0.32 -23.47 18.11
N ILE A 55 -0.63 -24.11 17.42
CA ILE A 55 -2.05 -23.75 17.46
C ILE A 55 -2.64 -24.30 18.78
N ASN A 56 -2.60 -23.48 19.83
CA ASN A 56 -2.98 -23.80 21.22
C ASN A 56 -3.87 -22.70 21.86
N ASP A 57 -4.20 -22.84 23.16
CA ASP A 57 -5.03 -21.87 23.89
C ASP A 57 -4.51 -20.42 23.86
N ASP A 58 -3.19 -20.20 23.81
CA ASP A 58 -2.62 -18.85 23.77
C ASP A 58 -2.75 -18.24 22.36
N PHE A 59 -2.53 -19.07 21.32
CA PHE A 59 -2.86 -18.72 19.94
C PHE A 59 -4.36 -18.34 19.81
N SER A 60 -5.24 -19.15 20.41
CA SER A 60 -6.69 -18.88 20.44
C SER A 60 -7.05 -17.53 21.05
N LYS A 61 -6.43 -17.16 22.17
CA LYS A 61 -6.68 -15.86 22.83
C LYS A 61 -6.30 -14.69 21.94
N ASN A 62 -5.17 -14.79 21.24
CA ASN A 62 -4.71 -13.73 20.34
C ASN A 62 -5.66 -13.60 19.14
N VAL A 63 -5.97 -14.72 18.46
CA VAL A 63 -6.93 -14.73 17.34
C VAL A 63 -8.30 -14.19 17.77
N TYR A 64 -8.78 -14.59 18.96
CA TYR A 64 -10.03 -14.08 19.54
C TYR A 64 -10.00 -12.55 19.66
N LYS A 65 -8.94 -11.99 20.24
CA LYS A 65 -8.78 -10.55 20.43
C LYS A 65 -8.69 -9.82 19.10
N ASP A 66 -7.83 -10.28 18.20
CA ASP A 66 -7.52 -9.59 16.96
C ASP A 66 -8.71 -9.63 16.00
N TYR A 67 -9.38 -10.78 15.89
CA TYR A 67 -10.60 -10.90 15.11
C TYR A 67 -11.70 -9.95 15.60
N LEU A 68 -11.95 -9.89 16.91
CA LEU A 68 -12.96 -8.96 17.47
C LEU A 68 -12.60 -7.49 17.23
N ASN A 69 -11.32 -7.15 17.30
CA ASN A 69 -10.83 -5.81 16.95
C ASN A 69 -11.01 -5.51 15.45
N GLN A 70 -10.85 -6.49 14.56
CA GLN A 70 -11.05 -6.30 13.12
C GLN A 70 -12.54 -6.11 12.75
N ILE A 71 -13.48 -6.79 13.42
CA ILE A 71 -14.91 -6.69 13.11
C ILE A 71 -15.66 -5.56 13.85
N ASP A 72 -15.16 -5.09 15.00
CA ASP A 72 -15.71 -3.93 15.74
C ASP A 72 -14.61 -3.04 16.36
N PRO A 73 -13.74 -2.42 15.54
CA PRO A 73 -12.60 -1.62 16.02
C PRO A 73 -13.02 -0.40 16.85
N PHE A 74 -14.21 0.14 16.57
CA PHE A 74 -14.76 1.30 17.27
C PHE A 74 -15.63 0.93 18.48
N LYS A 75 -15.78 -0.37 18.77
CA LYS A 75 -16.64 -0.90 19.84
C LYS A 75 -18.05 -0.30 19.79
N ARG A 76 -18.61 -0.19 18.57
CA ARG A 76 -19.88 0.47 18.26
C ARG A 76 -20.98 -0.50 17.85
N TYR A 77 -20.67 -1.78 17.72
CA TYR A 77 -21.64 -2.82 17.39
C TYR A 77 -21.97 -3.69 18.61
N PHE A 78 -20.97 -4.28 19.26
CA PHE A 78 -21.21 -5.29 20.28
C PHE A 78 -21.49 -4.71 21.68
N LEU A 79 -22.30 -5.43 22.44
CA LEU A 79 -22.53 -5.20 23.86
C LEU A 79 -21.63 -6.11 24.71
N LYS A 80 -21.43 -5.75 25.98
CA LYS A 80 -20.74 -6.63 26.93
C LYS A 80 -21.36 -8.02 27.06
N SER A 81 -22.67 -8.14 26.87
CA SER A 81 -23.36 -9.44 26.86
C SER A 81 -22.89 -10.33 25.72
N ASP A 82 -22.66 -9.73 24.54
CA ASP A 82 -22.20 -10.45 23.35
C ASP A 82 -20.77 -10.90 23.56
N ILE A 83 -19.90 -10.00 24.04
CA ILE A 83 -18.50 -10.34 24.36
C ILE A 83 -18.42 -11.42 25.45
N LYS A 84 -19.32 -11.41 26.43
CA LYS A 84 -19.38 -12.45 27.46
C LYS A 84 -19.77 -13.82 26.87
N GLU A 85 -20.66 -13.84 25.89
CA GLU A 85 -21.05 -15.05 25.16
C GLU A 85 -19.87 -15.56 24.31
N PHE A 86 -19.23 -14.66 23.55
CA PHE A 86 -18.08 -14.96 22.71
C PHE A 86 -16.90 -15.52 23.52
N LYS A 87 -16.70 -15.03 24.75
CA LYS A 87 -15.62 -15.45 25.64
C LYS A 87 -15.59 -16.96 25.91
N ALA A 88 -16.71 -17.67 25.74
CA ALA A 88 -16.74 -19.14 25.85
C ALA A 88 -15.87 -19.87 24.80
N TYR A 89 -15.46 -19.17 23.73
CA TYR A 89 -14.62 -19.68 22.65
C TYR A 89 -13.18 -19.16 22.70
N GLU A 90 -12.83 -18.27 23.64
CA GLU A 90 -11.52 -17.60 23.73
C GLU A 90 -10.32 -18.59 23.75
N THR A 91 -10.54 -19.82 24.23
CA THR A 91 -9.52 -20.89 24.33
C THR A 91 -9.86 -22.11 23.46
N LYS A 92 -10.80 -21.97 22.52
CA LYS A 92 -11.29 -23.10 21.69
C LYS A 92 -11.07 -22.91 20.20
N ILE A 93 -10.63 -21.73 19.77
CA ILE A 93 -10.48 -21.44 18.33
C ILE A 93 -9.45 -22.36 17.68
N ASP A 94 -8.40 -22.73 18.42
CA ASP A 94 -7.36 -23.67 18.00
C ASP A 94 -7.92 -25.09 17.79
N ASP A 95 -8.76 -25.57 18.71
CA ASP A 95 -9.50 -26.83 18.54
C ASP A 95 -10.43 -26.75 17.33
N GLN A 96 -11.14 -25.62 17.17
CA GLN A 96 -12.03 -25.39 16.04
C GLN A 96 -11.31 -25.37 14.70
N ILE A 97 -10.09 -24.81 14.63
CA ILE A 97 -9.26 -24.84 13.42
C ILE A 97 -8.86 -26.29 13.08
N LYS A 98 -8.46 -27.09 14.08
CA LYS A 98 -8.08 -28.51 13.90
C LYS A 98 -9.27 -29.35 13.42
N ASP A 99 -10.43 -29.15 14.03
CA ASP A 99 -11.67 -29.90 13.76
C ASP A 99 -12.49 -29.33 12.60
N ARG A 100 -12.08 -28.18 12.04
CA ARG A 100 -12.80 -27.43 10.99
C ARG A 100 -14.21 -27.05 11.42
N ASP A 101 -14.34 -26.66 12.68
CA ASP A 101 -15.56 -26.12 13.25
C ASP A 101 -15.60 -24.60 13.04
N LEU A 102 -16.73 -24.10 12.54
CA LEU A 102 -16.95 -22.68 12.25
C LEU A 102 -17.85 -22.01 13.31
N SER A 103 -18.12 -22.68 14.44
CA SER A 103 -19.11 -22.22 15.41
C SER A 103 -18.81 -20.81 15.95
N PHE A 104 -17.55 -20.48 16.22
CA PHE A 104 -17.20 -19.11 16.67
C PHE A 104 -17.46 -18.07 15.59
N PHE A 105 -16.99 -18.32 14.36
CA PHE A 105 -17.20 -17.42 13.22
C PHE A 105 -18.69 -17.21 12.92
N ASN A 106 -19.47 -18.29 12.87
CA ASN A 106 -20.91 -18.21 12.59
C ASN A 106 -21.63 -17.41 13.69
N LEU A 107 -21.33 -17.67 14.96
CA LEU A 107 -21.88 -16.94 16.10
C LEU A 107 -21.59 -15.43 16.04
N THR A 108 -20.33 -15.05 15.81
CA THR A 108 -19.93 -13.63 15.77
C THR A 108 -20.48 -12.94 14.53
N HIS A 109 -20.50 -13.62 13.38
CA HIS A 109 -21.04 -13.08 12.13
C HIS A 109 -22.54 -12.82 12.22
N GLU A 110 -23.32 -13.78 12.72
CA GLU A 110 -24.76 -13.61 12.95
C GLU A 110 -25.05 -12.45 13.92
N ARG A 111 -24.29 -12.39 15.02
CA ARG A 111 -24.42 -11.29 15.99
C ARG A 111 -24.05 -9.96 15.36
N LEU A 112 -23.00 -9.90 14.53
CA LEU A 112 -22.57 -8.69 13.84
C LEU A 112 -23.67 -8.18 12.90
N LEU A 113 -24.26 -9.06 12.09
CA LEU A 113 -25.38 -8.69 11.21
C LEU A 113 -26.56 -8.14 12.01
N GLN A 114 -26.92 -8.78 13.13
CA GLN A 114 -27.94 -8.27 14.04
C GLN A 114 -27.61 -6.86 14.55
N ARG A 115 -26.38 -6.64 15.06
CA ARG A 115 -25.97 -5.35 15.65
C ARG A 115 -25.81 -4.25 14.62
N LYS A 116 -25.47 -4.58 13.37
CA LYS A 116 -25.45 -3.63 12.24
C LYS A 116 -26.84 -3.09 11.95
N GLU A 117 -27.85 -3.95 11.84
CA GLU A 117 -29.23 -3.52 11.62
C GLU A 117 -29.76 -2.67 12.77
N GLU A 118 -29.46 -3.05 14.01
CA GLU A 118 -29.77 -2.22 15.18
C GLU A 118 -29.06 -0.85 15.12
N SER A 119 -27.80 -0.82 14.70
CA SER A 119 -27.03 0.43 14.56
C SER A 119 -27.62 1.36 13.51
N LYS A 120 -28.18 0.81 12.41
CA LYS A 120 -28.89 1.59 11.39
C LYS A 120 -30.10 2.33 11.94
N ALA A 121 -30.90 1.65 12.77
CA ALA A 121 -32.01 2.30 13.45
C ALA A 121 -31.51 3.37 14.44
N ILE A 122 -30.44 3.08 15.19
CA ILE A 122 -29.88 3.98 16.20
C ILE A 122 -29.38 5.30 15.58
N TYR A 123 -28.54 5.26 14.53
CA TYR A 123 -27.98 6.50 14.00
C TYR A 123 -29.05 7.37 13.31
N LYS A 124 -30.06 6.76 12.67
CA LYS A 124 -31.18 7.49 12.06
C LYS A 124 -31.99 8.21 13.12
N GLU A 125 -32.37 7.49 14.19
CA GLU A 125 -33.12 8.07 15.31
C GLU A 125 -32.36 9.22 15.98
N ILE A 126 -31.05 9.07 16.20
CA ILE A 126 -30.23 10.13 16.80
C ILE A 126 -30.18 11.35 15.89
N LEU A 127 -29.95 11.16 14.58
CA LEU A 127 -29.81 12.24 13.62
C LEU A 127 -31.14 12.91 13.25
N GLU A 128 -32.29 12.39 13.67
CA GLU A 128 -33.57 13.10 13.61
C GLU A 128 -33.66 14.21 14.68
N THR A 129 -32.93 14.06 15.78
CA THR A 129 -32.95 15.00 16.90
C THR A 129 -31.84 16.06 16.78
N PRO A 130 -32.12 17.36 16.98
CA PRO A 130 -31.09 18.40 16.97
C PRO A 130 -30.02 18.20 18.04
N PHE A 131 -28.76 18.48 17.69
CA PHE A 131 -27.66 18.54 18.64
C PHE A 131 -27.55 19.92 19.30
N ASP A 132 -27.35 19.93 20.63
CA ASP A 132 -26.96 21.13 21.36
C ASP A 132 -25.42 21.27 21.35
N PHE A 133 -24.90 22.14 20.48
CA PHE A 133 -23.48 22.43 20.35
C PHE A 133 -22.93 23.44 21.39
N ASP A 134 -23.76 24.03 22.24
CA ASP A 134 -23.31 24.84 23.38
C ASP A 134 -23.05 23.96 24.62
N LYS A 135 -23.59 22.75 24.67
CA LYS A 135 -23.35 21.80 25.77
C LYS A 135 -21.87 21.40 25.86
N LYS A 136 -21.29 21.56 27.05
CA LYS A 136 -19.91 21.12 27.38
C LYS A 136 -19.87 19.61 27.56
N GLU A 137 -19.35 18.92 26.55
CA GLU A 137 -19.15 17.48 26.55
C GLU A 137 -17.81 17.16 25.86
N SER A 138 -17.29 15.97 26.09
CA SER A 138 -16.07 15.51 25.41
C SER A 138 -16.30 14.14 24.79
N TYR A 139 -15.51 13.84 23.76
CA TYR A 139 -15.49 12.60 23.03
C TYR A 139 -14.09 12.01 23.07
N SER A 140 -14.00 10.73 23.41
CA SER A 140 -12.75 9.97 23.34
C SER A 140 -12.72 9.16 22.05
N ALA A 141 -11.69 9.37 21.24
CA ALA A 141 -11.35 8.56 20.07
C ALA A 141 -10.35 7.44 20.41
N ASP A 142 -10.08 7.19 21.69
CA ASP A 142 -9.21 6.10 22.15
C ASP A 142 -9.98 4.78 22.23
N TYR A 143 -10.32 4.20 21.07
CA TYR A 143 -11.16 3.00 21.03
C TYR A 143 -10.49 1.77 21.62
N GLU A 144 -9.16 1.71 21.61
CA GLU A 144 -8.40 0.63 22.22
C GLU A 144 -8.62 0.60 23.74
N ALA A 145 -8.56 1.76 24.40
CA ALA A 145 -8.80 1.88 25.85
C ALA A 145 -10.29 1.77 26.25
N LEU A 146 -11.24 1.90 25.30
CA LEU A 146 -12.67 1.84 25.59
C LEU A 146 -13.14 0.42 25.95
N ASP A 147 -14.06 0.30 26.89
CA ASP A 147 -14.78 -0.95 27.16
C ASP A 147 -16.05 -1.05 26.29
N TYR A 148 -16.58 -2.26 26.07
CA TYR A 148 -17.84 -2.44 25.35
C TYR A 148 -19.03 -1.88 26.13
N ALA A 149 -20.07 -1.44 25.42
CA ALA A 149 -21.26 -0.87 26.04
C ALA A 149 -22.02 -1.91 26.89
N LYS A 150 -22.44 -1.54 28.11
CA LYS A 150 -23.13 -2.46 29.03
C LYS A 150 -24.58 -2.73 28.61
N SER A 151 -25.20 -1.78 27.93
CA SER A 151 -26.60 -1.84 27.50
C SER A 151 -26.81 -1.13 26.17
N LYS A 152 -27.96 -1.38 25.53
CA LYS A 152 -28.37 -0.65 24.31
C LYS A 152 -28.45 0.87 24.54
N LYS A 153 -28.80 1.31 25.76
CA LYS A 153 -28.82 2.74 26.11
C LYS A 153 -27.40 3.33 26.11
N ASP A 154 -26.43 2.63 26.68
CA ASP A 154 -25.03 3.10 26.68
C ASP A 154 -24.45 3.10 25.27
N LEU A 155 -24.82 2.11 24.44
CA LEU A 155 -24.41 2.05 23.05
C LEU A 155 -25.01 3.22 22.24
N LYS A 156 -26.29 3.54 22.46
CA LYS A 156 -26.94 4.70 21.84
C LYS A 156 -26.28 6.02 22.26
N GLU A 157 -25.89 6.17 23.53
CA GLU A 157 -25.15 7.36 23.98
C GLU A 157 -23.77 7.46 23.33
N ARG A 158 -23.07 6.33 23.16
CA ARG A 158 -21.80 6.28 22.42
C ARG A 158 -21.98 6.73 20.97
N TRP A 159 -22.98 6.19 20.28
CA TRP A 159 -23.36 6.63 18.94
C TRP A 159 -23.68 8.14 18.94
N ARG A 160 -24.44 8.64 19.91
CA ARG A 160 -24.77 10.07 19.98
C ARG A 160 -23.53 10.95 20.05
N GLN A 161 -22.56 10.60 20.88
CA GLN A 161 -21.31 11.37 21.01
C GLN A 161 -20.48 11.33 19.71
N GLN A 162 -20.35 10.15 19.09
CA GLN A 162 -19.65 9.99 17.82
C GLN A 162 -20.33 10.79 16.70
N LEU A 163 -21.65 10.71 16.60
CA LEU A 163 -22.43 11.42 15.58
C LEU A 163 -22.41 12.93 15.80
N LYS A 164 -22.44 13.40 17.05
CA LYS A 164 -22.25 14.80 17.38
C LYS A 164 -20.85 15.28 16.98
N PHE A 165 -19.82 14.45 17.19
CA PHE A 165 -18.45 14.75 16.76
C PHE A 165 -18.34 14.84 15.23
N SER A 166 -18.99 13.96 14.47
CA SER A 166 -19.03 14.07 13.01
C SER A 166 -19.83 15.29 12.54
N ALA A 167 -20.98 15.56 13.16
CA ALA A 167 -21.85 16.67 12.79
C ALA A 167 -21.23 18.04 13.13
N ILE A 168 -20.42 18.16 14.18
CA ILE A 168 -19.79 19.45 14.54
C ILE A 168 -18.77 19.91 13.49
N ALA A 169 -18.12 18.97 12.78
CA ALA A 169 -17.22 19.29 11.68
C ALA A 169 -18.01 19.86 10.50
N ASN A 170 -19.08 19.19 10.06
CA ASN A 170 -19.97 19.70 9.00
C ASN A 170 -20.61 21.04 9.39
N TYR A 171 -20.99 21.21 10.66
CA TYR A 171 -21.54 22.45 11.20
C TYR A 171 -20.52 23.60 11.13
N HIS A 172 -19.25 23.31 11.45
CA HIS A 172 -18.16 24.28 11.32
C HIS A 172 -17.95 24.70 9.87
N ASP A 173 -17.87 23.74 8.94
CA ASP A 173 -17.59 24.00 7.53
C ASP A 173 -18.64 24.94 6.91
N ILE A 174 -19.93 24.70 7.19
CA ILE A 174 -21.02 25.57 6.70
C ILE A 174 -20.92 26.99 7.29
N ILE A 175 -20.60 27.12 8.59
CA ILE A 175 -20.40 28.45 9.21
C ILE A 175 -19.20 29.17 8.60
N ASP A 176 -18.10 28.46 8.43
CA ASP A 176 -16.86 29.02 7.89
C ASP A 176 -17.04 29.47 6.43
N GLU A 177 -17.73 28.70 5.60
CA GLU A 177 -18.13 29.10 4.25
C GLU A 177 -19.02 30.35 4.26
N GLN A 178 -20.01 30.42 5.15
CA GLN A 178 -20.89 31.58 5.29
C GLN A 178 -20.15 32.83 5.80
N GLU A 179 -19.16 32.67 6.70
CA GLU A 179 -18.30 33.76 7.19
C GLU A 179 -17.34 34.28 6.11
N LYS A 180 -16.93 33.42 5.16
CA LYS A 180 -15.99 33.75 4.06
C LYS A 180 -16.67 34.25 2.78
N SER A 181 -17.95 33.99 2.57
CA SER A 181 -18.67 34.45 1.38
C SER A 181 -18.77 35.98 1.34
N GLU A 182 -18.23 36.60 0.28
CA GLU A 182 -18.34 38.05 0.01
C GLU A 182 -19.71 38.42 -0.61
N GLU A 183 -20.43 37.43 -1.15
CA GLU A 183 -21.76 37.62 -1.71
C GLU A 183 -22.81 37.71 -0.60
N LYS A 184 -23.76 38.64 -0.73
CA LYS A 184 -24.93 38.79 0.15
C LYS A 184 -25.96 37.66 -0.08
N THR A 185 -25.51 36.41 -0.05
CA THR A 185 -26.41 35.26 0.01
C THR A 185 -27.14 35.28 1.35
N GLU A 186 -28.40 34.88 1.35
CA GLU A 186 -29.24 34.84 2.56
C GLU A 186 -28.56 33.94 3.61
N GLN A 187 -28.14 34.54 4.73
CA GLN A 187 -27.42 33.83 5.80
C GLN A 187 -28.34 32.79 6.43
N LYS A 188 -27.94 31.52 6.39
CA LYS A 188 -28.68 30.44 7.04
C LYS A 188 -28.67 30.68 8.55
N SER A 189 -29.83 30.45 9.18
CA SER A 189 -29.94 30.47 10.64
C SER A 189 -29.18 29.29 11.26
N ILE A 190 -28.79 29.41 12.53
CA ILE A 190 -28.10 28.34 13.27
C ILE A 190 -28.90 27.01 13.23
N ILE A 191 -30.23 27.09 13.24
CA ILE A 191 -31.12 25.92 13.19
C ILE A 191 -31.05 25.24 11.83
N GLU A 192 -30.99 26.01 10.75
CA GLU A 192 -30.85 25.47 9.40
C GLU A 192 -29.48 24.82 9.19
N ILE A 193 -28.42 25.48 9.66
CA ILE A 193 -27.04 24.97 9.58
C ILE A 193 -26.91 23.65 10.36
N GLU A 194 -27.46 23.59 11.58
CA GLU A 194 -27.47 22.38 12.40
C GLU A 194 -28.18 21.22 11.69
N LYS A 195 -29.35 21.49 11.10
CA LYS A 195 -30.12 20.50 10.35
C LYS A 195 -29.36 20.00 9.12
N GLU A 196 -28.74 20.89 8.37
CA GLU A 196 -27.92 20.55 7.20
C GLU A 196 -26.69 19.72 7.59
N ALA A 197 -25.98 20.09 8.66
CA ALA A 197 -24.85 19.34 9.18
C ALA A 197 -25.23 17.90 9.58
N ARG A 198 -26.39 17.70 10.22
CA ARG A 198 -26.94 16.36 10.50
C ARG A 198 -27.30 15.60 9.23
N GLN A 199 -27.88 16.28 8.24
CA GLN A 199 -28.24 15.64 6.97
C GLN A 199 -27.01 15.16 6.19
N ILE A 200 -25.92 15.94 6.17
CA ILE A 200 -24.63 15.54 5.57
C ILE A 200 -24.05 14.32 6.30
N THR A 201 -24.12 14.35 7.65
CA THR A 201 -23.69 13.23 8.49
C THR A 201 -24.50 11.96 8.21
N LEU A 202 -25.82 12.09 8.03
CA LEU A 202 -26.72 11.00 7.69
C LEU A 202 -26.37 10.39 6.33
N THR A 203 -26.22 11.22 5.29
CA THR A 203 -25.85 10.76 3.95
C THR A 203 -24.50 10.02 3.96
N SER A 204 -23.52 10.55 4.68
CA SER A 204 -22.19 9.92 4.80
C SER A 204 -22.25 8.54 5.47
N LEU A 205 -23.15 8.36 6.45
CA LEU A 205 -23.36 7.07 7.11
C LEU A 205 -24.14 6.10 6.25
N ASP A 206 -25.19 6.56 5.56
CA ASP A 206 -25.93 5.71 4.63
C ASP A 206 -25.01 5.20 3.50
N GLU A 207 -24.10 6.04 2.99
CA GLU A 207 -23.05 5.62 2.06
C GLU A 207 -22.11 4.59 2.69
N LEU A 208 -21.60 4.82 3.90
CA LEU A 208 -20.75 3.86 4.61
C LEU A 208 -21.44 2.51 4.81
N PHE A 209 -22.70 2.52 5.25
CA PHE A 209 -23.46 1.30 5.48
C PHE A 209 -23.81 0.58 4.17
N SER A 210 -24.03 1.30 3.07
CA SER A 210 -24.17 0.69 1.73
C SER A 210 -22.94 -0.15 1.35
N PHE A 211 -21.71 0.35 1.56
CA PHE A 211 -20.49 -0.44 1.32
C PHE A 211 -20.35 -1.63 2.29
N ILE A 212 -20.78 -1.45 3.52
CA ILE A 212 -20.71 -2.48 4.57
C ILE A 212 -21.74 -3.60 4.35
N ASP A 213 -22.88 -3.28 3.72
CA ASP A 213 -23.97 -4.21 3.37
C ASP A 213 -23.65 -5.02 2.11
N ASP A 214 -22.84 -4.46 1.21
CA ASP A 214 -22.31 -5.18 0.05
C ASP A 214 -21.44 -6.39 0.45
N ARG A 215 -20.92 -6.47 1.68
CA ARG A 215 -20.10 -7.61 2.11
C ARG A 215 -20.94 -8.88 2.28
N ARG A 216 -20.54 -9.94 1.58
CA ARG A 216 -21.05 -11.30 1.71
C ARG A 216 -20.38 -12.03 2.87
N ARG A 217 -20.94 -13.18 3.26
CA ARG A 217 -20.38 -14.07 4.30
C ARG A 217 -18.91 -14.41 4.01
N GLU A 218 -18.55 -14.72 2.77
CA GLU A 218 -17.17 -15.01 2.34
C GLU A 218 -16.18 -13.85 2.55
N ASP A 219 -16.65 -12.59 2.48
CA ASP A 219 -15.82 -11.42 2.77
C ASP A 219 -15.52 -11.33 4.27
N TRP A 220 -16.53 -11.60 5.11
CA TRP A 220 -16.36 -11.70 6.56
C TRP A 220 -15.51 -12.90 6.97
N PHE A 221 -15.64 -14.02 6.25
CA PHE A 221 -14.81 -15.19 6.48
C PHE A 221 -13.34 -14.92 6.13
N SER A 222 -13.09 -14.16 5.06
CA SER A 222 -11.73 -13.71 4.72
C SER A 222 -11.11 -12.86 5.83
N VAL A 223 -11.90 -12.02 6.52
CA VAL A 223 -11.45 -11.28 7.72
C VAL A 223 -11.10 -12.24 8.86
N TYR A 224 -11.94 -13.24 9.13
CA TYR A 224 -11.68 -14.24 10.17
C TYR A 224 -10.41 -15.06 9.90
N ILE A 225 -10.24 -15.55 8.68
CA ILE A 225 -9.05 -16.31 8.28
C ILE A 225 -7.80 -15.44 8.37
N ASN A 226 -7.86 -14.18 7.96
CA ASN A 226 -6.71 -13.27 8.09
C ASN A 226 -6.35 -13.01 9.56
N ALA A 227 -7.32 -12.83 10.45
CA ALA A 227 -7.05 -12.77 11.89
C ALA A 227 -6.37 -14.04 12.44
N VAL A 228 -6.67 -15.22 11.87
CA VAL A 228 -5.99 -16.48 12.24
C VAL A 228 -4.56 -16.52 11.71
N VAL A 229 -4.34 -16.17 10.44
CA VAL A 229 -3.04 -16.36 9.80
C VAL A 229 -2.04 -15.23 10.08
N GLU A 230 -2.51 -14.02 10.41
CA GLU A 230 -1.69 -12.89 10.85
C GLU A 230 -1.06 -13.13 12.22
N GLU A 231 -1.60 -14.05 13.02
CA GLU A 231 -0.95 -14.50 14.25
C GLU A 231 0.40 -15.14 13.96
N PHE A 232 0.64 -15.74 12.78
CA PHE A 232 1.96 -16.30 12.46
C PHE A 232 3.01 -15.23 12.18
N ASP A 233 2.67 -14.22 11.38
CA ASP A 233 3.43 -12.99 11.12
C ASP A 233 2.58 -11.99 10.28
N PRO A 234 2.88 -10.68 10.28
CA PRO A 234 2.05 -9.65 9.63
C PRO A 234 2.03 -9.71 8.10
N HIS A 235 2.82 -10.58 7.46
CA HIS A 235 2.87 -10.76 6.01
C HIS A 235 2.26 -12.07 5.54
N THR A 236 1.77 -12.92 6.45
CA THR A 236 1.01 -14.12 6.09
C THR A 236 -0.47 -13.77 5.98
N ALA A 237 -1.06 -14.00 4.80
CA ALA A 237 -2.41 -13.58 4.48
C ALA A 237 -3.09 -14.51 3.46
N TYR A 238 -4.37 -14.75 3.67
CA TYR A 238 -5.28 -15.27 2.66
C TYR A 238 -5.73 -14.14 1.72
N LEU A 239 -5.59 -14.37 0.42
CA LEU A 239 -6.02 -13.48 -0.64
C LEU A 239 -7.25 -14.09 -1.32
N ALA A 240 -8.42 -13.53 -1.03
CA ALA A 240 -9.62 -13.84 -1.79
C ALA A 240 -9.38 -13.56 -3.30
N PRO A 241 -10.14 -14.16 -4.23
CA PRO A 241 -9.92 -14.02 -5.67
C PRO A 241 -9.69 -12.58 -6.15
N THR A 242 -10.50 -11.64 -5.67
CA THR A 242 -10.40 -10.21 -6.00
C THR A 242 -9.14 -9.56 -5.43
N ASP A 243 -8.70 -9.93 -4.24
CA ASP A 243 -7.48 -9.42 -3.62
C ASP A 243 -6.23 -10.02 -4.27
N ARG A 244 -6.31 -11.27 -4.73
CA ARG A 244 -5.27 -11.89 -5.55
C ARG A 244 -5.09 -11.15 -6.88
N ASP A 245 -6.18 -10.81 -7.57
CA ASP A 245 -6.12 -10.00 -8.80
C ASP A 245 -5.47 -8.63 -8.54
N ARG A 246 -5.79 -7.99 -7.41
CA ARG A 246 -5.17 -6.71 -7.01
C ARG A 246 -3.67 -6.88 -6.74
N PHE A 247 -3.28 -7.97 -6.08
CA PHE A 247 -1.87 -8.29 -5.85
C PHE A 247 -1.10 -8.52 -7.17
N ASP A 248 -1.65 -9.32 -8.09
CA ASP A 248 -1.07 -9.56 -9.42
C ASP A 248 -0.92 -8.24 -10.20
N PHE A 249 -1.92 -7.36 -10.12
CA PHE A 249 -1.85 -6.02 -10.72
C PHE A 249 -0.75 -5.16 -10.11
N GLN A 250 -0.65 -5.11 -8.77
CA GLN A 250 0.38 -4.33 -8.08
C GLN A 250 1.80 -4.82 -8.43
N MET A 251 1.98 -6.12 -8.62
CA MET A 251 3.29 -6.70 -8.93
C MET A 251 3.70 -6.54 -10.40
N SER A 252 2.74 -6.61 -11.32
CA SER A 252 3.01 -6.55 -12.76
C SER A 252 2.87 -5.15 -13.36
N GLY A 253 2.06 -4.27 -12.76
CA GLY A 253 1.63 -2.99 -13.35
C GLY A 253 0.63 -3.14 -14.50
N LYS A 254 0.08 -4.35 -14.71
CA LYS A 254 -0.73 -4.70 -15.89
C LYS A 254 -2.07 -5.30 -15.50
N LEU A 255 -3.12 -4.82 -16.14
CA LEU A 255 -4.47 -5.36 -16.00
C LEU A 255 -5.08 -5.54 -17.40
N GLU A 256 -5.86 -6.59 -17.60
CA GLU A 256 -6.69 -6.72 -18.79
C GLU A 256 -8.09 -6.13 -18.53
N GLY A 257 -8.53 -5.22 -19.39
CA GLY A 257 -9.83 -4.59 -19.26
C GLY A 257 -9.98 -3.35 -20.13
N ILE A 258 -10.88 -2.46 -19.71
CA ILE A 258 -11.21 -1.22 -20.45
C ILE A 258 -10.28 -0.04 -20.12
N GLY A 259 -9.52 -0.12 -19.02
CA GLY A 259 -8.63 0.97 -18.58
C GLY A 259 -9.35 2.14 -17.91
N ALA A 260 -10.27 1.84 -16.99
CA ALA A 260 -10.97 2.84 -16.17
C ALA A 260 -10.96 2.42 -14.69
N VAL A 261 -10.86 3.41 -13.81
CA VAL A 261 -11.02 3.28 -12.36
C VAL A 261 -12.47 3.61 -12.03
N LEU A 262 -13.18 2.65 -11.45
CA LEU A 262 -14.59 2.77 -11.12
C LEU A 262 -14.77 3.07 -9.63
N GLN A 263 -15.86 3.73 -9.29
CA GLN A 263 -16.28 4.00 -7.92
C GLN A 263 -17.78 3.77 -7.79
N LYS A 264 -18.20 3.07 -6.74
CA LYS A 264 -19.62 2.95 -6.37
C LYS A 264 -20.00 4.12 -5.46
N LYS A 265 -21.14 4.75 -5.74
CA LYS A 265 -21.79 5.74 -4.88
C LYS A 265 -23.23 5.29 -4.68
N ILE A 266 -23.54 4.77 -3.48
CA ILE A 266 -24.81 4.11 -3.18
C ILE A 266 -25.08 3.05 -4.27
N ASP A 267 -26.10 3.19 -5.11
CA ASP A 267 -26.47 2.19 -6.12
C ASP A 267 -25.88 2.45 -7.52
N LYS A 268 -25.00 3.45 -7.66
CA LYS A 268 -24.46 3.87 -8.96
C LYS A 268 -22.99 3.58 -9.08
N ILE A 269 -22.60 2.94 -10.18
CA ILE A 269 -21.18 2.71 -10.52
C ILE A 269 -20.77 3.80 -11.50
N THR A 270 -19.81 4.61 -11.08
CA THR A 270 -19.35 5.80 -11.79
C THR A 270 -17.90 5.67 -12.22
N VAL A 271 -17.55 6.28 -13.35
CA VAL A 271 -16.16 6.38 -13.81
C VAL A 271 -15.46 7.48 -13.02
N ASN A 272 -14.53 7.10 -12.16
CA ASN A 272 -13.75 8.03 -11.36
C ASN A 272 -12.54 8.58 -12.13
N THR A 273 -11.83 7.73 -12.87
CA THR A 273 -10.66 8.15 -13.66
C THR A 273 -10.45 7.21 -14.83
N ILE A 274 -9.89 7.72 -15.92
CA ILE A 274 -9.53 6.92 -17.10
C ILE A 274 -8.01 6.80 -17.17
N VAL A 275 -7.52 5.58 -17.42
CA VAL A 275 -6.09 5.30 -17.51
C VAL A 275 -5.57 5.74 -18.87
N SER A 276 -4.64 6.71 -18.88
CA SER A 276 -4.01 7.19 -20.12
C SER A 276 -3.41 6.05 -20.94
N GLY A 277 -3.60 6.05 -22.25
CA GLY A 277 -3.18 4.97 -23.15
C GLY A 277 -4.05 3.70 -23.10
N GLY A 278 -4.93 3.55 -22.11
CA GLY A 278 -5.87 2.44 -22.01
C GLY A 278 -6.94 2.45 -23.12
N PRO A 279 -7.69 1.36 -23.33
CA PRO A 279 -8.73 1.26 -24.36
C PRO A 279 -9.78 2.38 -24.30
N ALA A 280 -10.34 2.66 -23.12
CA ALA A 280 -11.34 3.71 -22.92
C ALA A 280 -10.78 5.10 -23.27
N TRP A 281 -9.50 5.36 -22.93
CA TRP A 281 -8.83 6.61 -23.27
C TRP A 281 -8.63 6.76 -24.78
N ARG A 282 -8.19 5.69 -25.46
CA ARG A 282 -7.95 5.69 -26.91
C ARG A 282 -9.22 5.89 -27.73
N GLN A 283 -10.35 5.36 -27.27
CA GLN A 283 -11.64 5.55 -27.91
C GLN A 283 -12.26 6.92 -27.63
N ASN A 284 -11.96 7.52 -26.47
CA ASN A 284 -12.42 8.86 -26.09
C ASN A 284 -13.96 9.03 -26.07
N GLU A 285 -14.69 7.93 -25.84
CA GLU A 285 -16.16 7.92 -25.70
C GLU A 285 -16.60 7.83 -24.22
N LEU A 286 -15.78 7.22 -23.35
CA LEU A 286 -16.02 7.18 -21.91
C LEU A 286 -15.44 8.42 -21.23
N GLN A 287 -16.16 9.03 -20.30
CA GLN A 287 -15.72 10.25 -19.59
C GLN A 287 -15.78 10.09 -18.07
N VAL A 288 -15.01 10.91 -17.36
CA VAL A 288 -15.06 10.97 -15.89
C VAL A 288 -16.43 11.52 -15.46
N GLY A 289 -17.08 10.83 -14.52
CA GLY A 289 -18.42 11.16 -14.05
C GLY A 289 -19.55 10.37 -14.73
N ASP A 290 -19.28 9.66 -15.83
CA ASP A 290 -20.26 8.78 -16.47
C ASP A 290 -20.71 7.68 -15.51
N VAL A 291 -22.00 7.32 -15.54
CA VAL A 291 -22.59 6.24 -14.74
C VAL A 291 -22.82 5.02 -15.62
N ILE A 292 -22.26 3.87 -15.25
CA ILE A 292 -22.46 2.62 -15.97
C ILE A 292 -23.75 1.98 -15.44
N LEU A 293 -24.75 1.82 -16.32
CA LEU A 293 -26.05 1.26 -15.99
C LEU A 293 -26.13 -0.24 -16.28
N LYS A 294 -25.60 -0.67 -17.43
CA LYS A 294 -25.63 -2.06 -17.88
C LYS A 294 -24.31 -2.47 -18.55
N VAL A 295 -24.03 -3.76 -18.51
CA VAL A 295 -22.87 -4.39 -19.15
C VAL A 295 -23.36 -5.55 -20.01
N LYS A 296 -22.92 -5.60 -21.25
CA LYS A 296 -23.24 -6.66 -22.21
C LYS A 296 -21.95 -7.29 -22.72
N GLN A 297 -21.83 -8.62 -22.61
CA GLN A 297 -20.71 -9.36 -23.19
C GLN A 297 -20.88 -9.52 -24.70
N GLU A 298 -19.77 -9.77 -25.41
CA GLU A 298 -19.75 -9.96 -26.86
C GLU A 298 -20.64 -11.14 -27.33
N ASP A 299 -20.69 -12.21 -26.54
CA ASP A 299 -21.42 -13.45 -26.86
C ASP A 299 -22.82 -13.54 -26.21
N GLU A 300 -23.28 -12.47 -25.57
CA GLU A 300 -24.58 -12.43 -24.89
C GLU A 300 -25.53 -11.48 -25.62
N ASP A 301 -26.81 -11.84 -25.74
CA ASP A 301 -27.81 -10.98 -26.39
C ASP A 301 -28.36 -9.90 -25.46
N GLU A 302 -28.44 -10.19 -24.16
CA GLU A 302 -29.02 -9.32 -23.14
C GLU A 302 -27.94 -8.59 -22.32
N ALA A 303 -28.21 -7.32 -22.02
CA ALA A 303 -27.35 -6.53 -21.14
C ALA A 303 -27.75 -6.73 -19.68
N VAL A 304 -26.78 -7.04 -18.82
CA VAL A 304 -26.97 -7.19 -17.38
C VAL A 304 -26.95 -5.82 -16.72
N SER A 305 -28.01 -5.48 -15.99
CA SER A 305 -28.04 -4.26 -15.18
C SER A 305 -27.08 -4.38 -14.00
N ILE A 306 -26.24 -3.36 -13.82
CA ILE A 306 -25.29 -3.28 -12.69
C ILE A 306 -25.69 -2.22 -11.64
N VAL A 307 -26.87 -1.60 -11.79
CA VAL A 307 -27.43 -0.68 -10.80
C VAL A 307 -27.70 -1.45 -9.50
N GLY A 308 -27.19 -0.93 -8.37
CA GLY A 308 -27.25 -1.59 -7.06
C GLY A 308 -26.29 -2.76 -6.88
N MET A 309 -25.60 -3.20 -7.95
CA MET A 309 -24.65 -4.30 -7.89
C MET A 309 -23.43 -3.92 -7.03
N ARG A 310 -22.80 -4.92 -6.42
CA ARG A 310 -21.49 -4.75 -5.78
C ARG A 310 -20.45 -4.30 -6.81
N ILE A 311 -19.55 -3.41 -6.39
CA ILE A 311 -18.51 -2.90 -7.28
C ILE A 311 -17.62 -4.03 -7.83
N ASP A 312 -17.24 -5.00 -6.99
CA ASP A 312 -16.36 -6.09 -7.40
C ASP A 312 -17.03 -7.02 -8.42
N ASP A 313 -18.33 -7.28 -8.29
CA ASP A 313 -19.09 -8.11 -9.24
C ASP A 313 -19.27 -7.38 -10.59
N ALA A 314 -19.55 -6.07 -10.56
CA ALA A 314 -19.58 -5.26 -11.77
C ALA A 314 -18.21 -5.17 -12.46
N ILE A 315 -17.12 -5.06 -11.69
CA ILE A 315 -15.75 -5.09 -12.22
C ILE A 315 -15.47 -6.42 -12.92
N LYS A 316 -15.93 -7.56 -12.38
CA LYS A 316 -15.78 -8.87 -13.04
C LYS A 316 -16.46 -8.92 -14.40
N LEU A 317 -17.65 -8.30 -14.55
CA LEU A 317 -18.35 -8.21 -15.84
C LEU A 317 -17.62 -7.28 -16.83
N ILE A 318 -17.07 -6.18 -16.35
CA ILE A 318 -16.42 -5.17 -17.20
C ILE A 318 -15.02 -5.63 -17.64
N LYS A 319 -14.29 -6.30 -16.76
CA LYS A 319 -13.02 -6.98 -17.09
C LYS A 319 -13.26 -8.14 -18.04
N GLY A 320 -12.20 -8.60 -18.67
CA GLY A 320 -12.23 -9.73 -19.56
C GLY A 320 -10.94 -9.83 -20.38
N PRO A 321 -10.75 -10.96 -21.08
CA PRO A 321 -9.52 -11.22 -21.81
C PRO A 321 -9.25 -10.16 -22.88
N LYS A 322 -7.97 -9.85 -23.11
CA LYS A 322 -7.54 -9.01 -24.23
C LYS A 322 -8.18 -9.45 -25.55
N GLY A 323 -8.68 -8.47 -26.32
CA GLY A 323 -9.27 -8.67 -27.65
C GLY A 323 -10.78 -8.89 -27.65
N THR A 324 -11.37 -9.28 -26.51
CA THR A 324 -12.82 -9.39 -26.37
C THR A 324 -13.47 -8.01 -26.30
N LYS A 325 -14.75 -7.92 -26.70
CA LYS A 325 -15.52 -6.67 -26.59
C LYS A 325 -16.46 -6.68 -25.40
N VAL A 326 -16.73 -5.48 -24.88
CA VAL A 326 -17.77 -5.23 -23.90
C VAL A 326 -18.56 -3.99 -24.28
N THR A 327 -19.87 -4.09 -24.23
CA THR A 327 -20.77 -2.96 -24.45
C THR A 327 -21.26 -2.44 -23.10
N LEU A 328 -21.07 -1.14 -22.87
CA LEU A 328 -21.49 -0.44 -21.66
C LEU A 328 -22.64 0.49 -22.00
N THR A 329 -23.79 0.31 -21.33
CA THR A 329 -24.87 1.31 -21.35
C THR A 329 -24.57 2.36 -20.30
N LEU A 330 -24.31 3.59 -20.73
CA LEU A 330 -23.90 4.69 -19.88
C LEU A 330 -25.02 5.72 -19.73
N LYS A 331 -25.08 6.35 -18.56
CA LYS A 331 -25.69 7.66 -18.38
C LYS A 331 -24.59 8.70 -18.33
N LYS A 332 -24.54 9.55 -19.35
CA LYS A 332 -23.61 10.68 -19.49
C LYS A 332 -23.86 11.73 -18.41
N VAL A 333 -22.86 12.58 -18.18
CA VAL A 333 -22.95 13.70 -17.23
C VAL A 333 -24.07 14.68 -17.58
N ASP A 334 -24.36 14.86 -18.87
CA ASP A 334 -25.46 15.70 -19.38
C ASP A 334 -26.85 15.03 -19.26
N GLY A 335 -26.90 13.77 -18.82
CA GLY A 335 -28.12 12.97 -18.64
C GLY A 335 -28.50 12.10 -19.82
N GLY A 336 -27.79 12.18 -20.95
CA GLY A 336 -27.99 11.30 -22.10
C GLY A 336 -27.70 9.84 -21.77
N ILE A 337 -28.36 8.92 -22.47
CA ILE A 337 -28.07 7.49 -22.38
C ILE A 337 -27.51 7.01 -23.72
N GLU A 338 -26.36 6.37 -23.69
CA GLU A 338 -25.70 5.82 -24.88
C GLU A 338 -25.04 4.47 -24.59
N ASP A 339 -24.96 3.63 -25.61
CA ASP A 339 -24.22 2.38 -25.57
C ASP A 339 -22.87 2.59 -26.26
N ILE A 340 -21.79 2.27 -25.55
CA ILE A 340 -20.43 2.31 -26.12
C ILE A 340 -19.84 0.90 -26.12
N THR A 341 -19.08 0.54 -27.15
CA THR A 341 -18.42 -0.76 -27.23
C THR A 341 -16.91 -0.61 -27.16
N ILE A 342 -16.32 -1.16 -26.09
CA ILE A 342 -14.89 -1.09 -25.82
C ILE A 342 -14.26 -2.45 -26.09
N THR A 343 -13.23 -2.48 -26.93
CA THR A 343 -12.37 -3.66 -27.07
C THR A 343 -11.37 -3.69 -25.92
N ARG A 344 -11.40 -4.75 -25.10
CA ARG A 344 -10.50 -4.91 -23.97
C ARG A 344 -9.06 -5.11 -24.44
N ASP A 345 -8.12 -4.54 -23.72
CA ASP A 345 -6.68 -4.70 -24.00
C ASP A 345 -5.90 -4.74 -22.69
N VAL A 346 -4.61 -5.01 -22.79
CA VAL A 346 -3.68 -4.83 -21.68
C VAL A 346 -3.55 -3.35 -21.40
N VAL A 347 -3.87 -2.95 -20.17
CA VAL A 347 -3.72 -1.61 -19.63
C VAL A 347 -2.48 -1.62 -18.75
N GLU A 348 -1.50 -0.80 -19.10
CA GLU A 348 -0.29 -0.59 -18.31
C GLU A 348 -0.42 0.73 -17.55
N GLN A 349 -0.15 0.70 -16.24
CA GLN A 349 -0.13 1.92 -15.44
C GLN A 349 1.30 2.48 -15.40
N GLU A 350 1.67 3.31 -16.37
CA GLU A 350 3.06 3.80 -16.51
C GLU A 350 3.66 4.45 -15.24
N GLU A 351 2.84 5.00 -14.35
CA GLU A 351 3.31 5.57 -13.07
C GLU A 351 3.78 4.52 -12.05
N THR A 352 3.52 3.22 -12.26
CA THR A 352 4.05 2.13 -11.42
C THR A 352 5.46 1.70 -11.85
N TYR A 353 5.95 2.17 -13.00
CA TYR A 353 7.27 1.82 -13.53
C TYR A 353 8.33 2.89 -13.24
N ALA A 354 9.59 2.54 -13.48
CA ALA A 354 10.71 3.45 -13.28
C ALA A 354 10.58 4.69 -14.19
N LYS A 355 10.92 5.86 -13.65
CA LYS A 355 10.97 7.11 -14.41
C LYS A 355 12.23 7.90 -14.09
N THR A 356 12.69 8.66 -15.07
CA THR A 356 14.02 9.29 -15.03
C THR A 356 14.00 10.76 -15.37
N SER A 357 14.91 11.49 -14.74
CA SER A 357 15.18 12.89 -15.04
C SER A 357 16.68 13.14 -15.07
N ILE A 358 17.10 14.17 -15.80
CA ILE A 358 18.46 14.69 -15.78
C ILE A 358 18.46 16.10 -15.22
N VAL A 359 19.47 16.40 -14.40
CA VAL A 359 19.68 17.72 -13.79
C VAL A 359 21.14 18.13 -13.94
N LYS A 360 21.36 19.42 -14.18
CA LYS A 360 22.70 20.01 -14.25
C LYS A 360 22.97 20.83 -12.99
N LYS A 361 24.09 20.57 -12.32
CA LYS A 361 24.53 21.29 -11.12
C LYS A 361 26.04 21.51 -11.18
N GLU A 362 26.48 22.75 -10.97
CA GLU A 362 27.91 23.13 -11.00
C GLU A 362 28.68 22.65 -12.24
N GLY A 363 28.02 22.67 -13.41
CA GLY A 363 28.62 22.25 -14.67
C GLY A 363 28.58 20.74 -14.94
N ARG A 364 28.16 19.91 -13.97
CA ARG A 364 28.07 18.45 -14.08
C ARG A 364 26.63 17.99 -14.30
N ASN A 365 26.47 16.89 -15.03
CA ASN A 365 25.16 16.28 -15.28
C ASN A 365 24.92 15.11 -14.31
N PHE A 366 23.78 15.10 -13.63
CA PHE A 366 23.36 14.04 -12.73
C PHE A 366 22.07 13.40 -13.21
N GLY A 367 21.99 12.08 -13.12
CA GLY A 367 20.78 11.32 -13.36
C GLY A 367 20.00 11.12 -12.07
N VAL A 368 18.68 11.19 -12.17
CA VAL A 368 17.76 10.83 -11.09
C VAL A 368 16.82 9.77 -11.63
N ILE A 369 16.79 8.61 -10.96
CA ILE A 369 15.83 7.55 -11.26
C ILE A 369 14.92 7.38 -10.04
N ASN A 370 13.62 7.54 -10.24
CA ASN A 370 12.62 7.17 -9.26
C ASN A 370 12.11 5.76 -9.59
N LEU A 371 12.26 4.84 -8.62
CA LEU A 371 11.78 3.48 -8.75
C LEU A 371 10.63 3.26 -7.75
N PRO A 372 9.36 3.22 -8.21
CA PRO A 372 8.21 3.07 -7.32
C PRO A 372 8.08 1.69 -6.66
N GLY A 373 8.57 0.63 -7.33
CA GLY A 373 8.48 -0.75 -6.85
C GLY A 373 9.43 -1.67 -7.61
N PHE A 374 9.76 -2.83 -7.02
CA PHE A 374 10.53 -3.89 -7.69
C PHE A 374 9.57 -4.80 -8.47
N TYR A 375 8.88 -4.21 -9.45
CA TYR A 375 7.87 -4.88 -10.27
C TYR A 375 8.48 -5.98 -11.14
N ALA A 376 7.70 -7.04 -11.32
CA ALA A 376 8.01 -8.16 -12.20
C ALA A 376 6.70 -8.87 -12.60
N ASP A 377 6.61 -9.25 -13.87
CA ASP A 377 5.57 -10.17 -14.30
C ASP A 377 5.95 -11.60 -13.90
N PHE A 378 5.28 -12.16 -12.89
CA PHE A 378 5.56 -13.52 -12.42
C PHE A 378 5.11 -14.61 -13.41
N LYS A 379 4.20 -14.29 -14.35
CA LYS A 379 3.77 -15.20 -15.41
C LYS A 379 4.78 -15.21 -16.55
N ASP A 380 5.38 -14.06 -16.87
CA ASP A 380 6.44 -13.92 -17.88
C ASP A 380 7.53 -12.92 -17.47
N TYR A 381 8.47 -13.37 -16.64
CA TYR A 381 9.55 -12.53 -16.10
C TYR A 381 10.43 -11.87 -17.17
N ASN A 382 10.52 -12.49 -18.35
CA ASN A 382 11.37 -12.00 -19.44
C ASN A 382 10.72 -10.83 -20.21
N LYS A 383 9.42 -10.60 -20.04
CA LYS A 383 8.69 -9.56 -20.77
C LYS A 383 8.99 -8.15 -20.25
N ARG A 384 8.93 -7.95 -18.93
CA ARG A 384 9.26 -6.66 -18.28
C ARG A 384 9.56 -6.88 -16.78
N ASN A 385 10.61 -6.26 -16.28
CA ASN A 385 10.92 -6.20 -14.85
C ASN A 385 11.74 -4.93 -14.55
N ALA A 386 11.74 -4.52 -13.28
CA ALA A 386 12.40 -3.29 -12.87
C ALA A 386 13.91 -3.27 -13.16
N ALA A 387 14.64 -4.37 -13.01
CA ALA A 387 16.08 -4.41 -13.27
C ALA A 387 16.41 -4.13 -14.75
N ALA A 388 15.65 -4.73 -15.66
CA ALA A 388 15.79 -4.48 -17.10
C ALA A 388 15.47 -3.02 -17.47
N ASP A 389 14.38 -2.47 -16.92
CA ASP A 389 14.00 -1.07 -17.17
C ASP A 389 15.07 -0.11 -16.63
N ILE A 390 15.55 -0.32 -15.40
CA ILE A 390 16.64 0.50 -14.81
C ILE A 390 17.92 0.41 -15.65
N LYS A 391 18.27 -0.77 -16.17
CA LYS A 391 19.43 -0.93 -17.07
C LYS A 391 19.31 -0.05 -18.30
N VAL A 392 18.15 -0.05 -18.97
CA VAL A 392 17.89 0.79 -20.14
C VAL A 392 17.98 2.27 -19.80
N GLU A 393 17.40 2.67 -18.67
CA GLU A 393 17.41 4.06 -18.20
C GLU A 393 18.82 4.56 -17.84
N ILE A 394 19.65 3.71 -17.24
CA ILE A 394 21.07 4.02 -16.97
C ILE A 394 21.82 4.27 -18.28
N GLU A 395 21.62 3.44 -19.31
CA GLU A 395 22.29 3.63 -20.61
C GLU A 395 21.84 4.94 -21.28
N ARG A 396 20.54 5.26 -21.24
CA ARG A 396 20.03 6.55 -21.75
C ARG A 396 20.62 7.75 -20.99
N LEU A 397 20.76 7.66 -19.68
CA LEU A 397 21.40 8.70 -18.87
C LEU A 397 22.89 8.86 -19.21
N LYS A 398 23.60 7.76 -19.47
CA LYS A 398 25.00 7.77 -19.91
C LYS A 398 25.17 8.46 -21.27
N GLU A 399 24.25 8.24 -22.20
CA GLU A 399 24.22 8.97 -23.48
C GLU A 399 24.04 10.48 -23.31
N GLN A 400 23.36 10.92 -22.25
CA GLN A 400 23.23 12.34 -21.88
C GLN A 400 24.41 12.86 -21.04
N GLY A 401 25.48 12.07 -20.89
CA GLY A 401 26.70 12.46 -20.20
C GLY A 401 26.58 12.49 -18.67
N MET A 402 25.75 11.63 -18.07
CA MET A 402 25.64 11.47 -16.62
C MET A 402 26.99 11.23 -15.93
N GLU A 403 27.23 11.93 -14.82
CA GLU A 403 28.44 11.86 -13.99
C GLU A 403 28.17 11.36 -12.56
N GLY A 404 26.90 11.17 -12.19
CA GLY A 404 26.46 10.68 -10.89
C GLY A 404 24.98 10.32 -10.95
N LEU A 405 24.58 9.33 -10.16
CA LEU A 405 23.22 8.78 -10.17
C LEU A 405 22.60 8.86 -8.78
N VAL A 406 21.41 9.45 -8.69
CA VAL A 406 20.51 9.30 -7.53
C VAL A 406 19.47 8.23 -7.87
N LEU A 407 19.40 7.18 -7.06
CA LEU A 407 18.32 6.20 -7.09
C LEU A 407 17.36 6.48 -5.94
N ASP A 408 16.15 6.92 -6.27
CA ASP A 408 15.12 7.27 -5.29
C ASP A 408 14.18 6.09 -5.03
N LEU A 409 14.33 5.50 -3.84
CA LEU A 409 13.54 4.38 -3.31
C LEU A 409 12.59 4.82 -2.18
N ARG A 410 12.38 6.13 -1.98
CA ARG A 410 11.42 6.62 -0.99
C ARG A 410 10.01 6.14 -1.36
N ASN A 411 9.29 5.63 -0.37
CA ASN A 411 7.95 5.03 -0.51
C ASN A 411 7.91 3.77 -1.38
N ASN A 412 9.06 3.12 -1.65
CA ASN A 412 9.11 1.85 -2.36
C ASN A 412 9.04 0.67 -1.38
N GLY A 413 7.85 0.05 -1.30
CA GLY A 413 7.57 -1.10 -0.42
C GLY A 413 8.22 -2.43 -0.83
N GLY A 414 9.04 -2.43 -1.90
CA GLY A 414 9.79 -3.59 -2.38
C GLY A 414 9.15 -4.29 -3.58
N GLY A 415 9.23 -5.61 -3.62
CA GLY A 415 8.73 -6.43 -4.73
C GLY A 415 9.57 -7.69 -4.92
N SER A 416 9.90 -8.02 -6.16
CA SER A 416 10.57 -9.29 -6.52
C SER A 416 12.00 -9.40 -6.00
N LEU A 417 12.27 -10.42 -5.16
CA LEU A 417 13.61 -10.77 -4.66
C LEU A 417 14.60 -11.03 -5.80
N LYS A 418 14.15 -11.74 -6.84
CA LYS A 418 14.97 -12.01 -8.02
C LYS A 418 15.40 -10.71 -8.71
N THR A 419 14.46 -9.76 -8.81
CA THR A 419 14.67 -8.48 -9.51
C THR A 419 15.64 -7.59 -8.76
N VAL A 420 15.61 -7.56 -7.42
CA VAL A 420 16.63 -6.80 -6.67
C VAL A 420 18.03 -7.41 -6.79
N VAL A 421 18.15 -8.74 -6.81
CA VAL A 421 19.46 -9.39 -6.99
C VAL A 421 20.06 -9.04 -8.35
N GLU A 422 19.26 -9.08 -9.42
CA GLU A 422 19.67 -8.67 -10.77
C GLU A 422 19.97 -7.16 -10.83
N MET A 423 19.18 -6.33 -10.15
CA MET A 423 19.40 -4.87 -10.12
C MET A 423 20.69 -4.48 -9.39
N ALA A 424 21.05 -5.18 -8.31
CA ALA A 424 22.30 -4.94 -7.61
C ALA A 424 23.52 -5.14 -8.53
N GLY A 425 23.46 -6.13 -9.42
CA GLY A 425 24.49 -6.40 -10.43
C GLY A 425 24.74 -5.26 -11.43
N LEU A 426 23.77 -4.35 -11.59
CA LEU A 426 23.96 -3.14 -12.41
C LEU A 426 25.02 -2.20 -11.81
N PHE A 427 25.32 -2.33 -10.52
CA PHE A 427 26.21 -1.45 -9.76
C PHE A 427 27.46 -2.15 -9.20
N ILE A 428 27.46 -3.47 -9.06
CA ILE A 428 28.60 -4.27 -8.58
C ILE A 428 28.93 -5.40 -9.56
N LYS A 429 30.23 -5.73 -9.70
CA LYS A 429 30.70 -6.69 -10.71
C LYS A 429 30.41 -8.17 -10.38
N ASP A 430 30.63 -8.53 -9.11
CA ASP A 430 30.50 -9.89 -8.58
C ASP A 430 30.44 -9.78 -7.05
N GLY A 431 29.92 -10.81 -6.39
CA GLY A 431 29.81 -10.89 -4.94
C GLY A 431 28.38 -11.17 -4.45
N PRO A 432 28.22 -11.48 -3.16
CA PRO A 432 26.90 -11.67 -2.55
C PRO A 432 26.09 -10.37 -2.58
N VAL A 433 24.78 -10.47 -2.77
CA VAL A 433 23.83 -9.34 -2.64
C VAL A 433 23.01 -9.48 -1.36
N VAL A 434 22.57 -10.71 -1.07
CA VAL A 434 21.71 -11.01 0.08
C VAL A 434 21.88 -12.47 0.47
N GLN A 435 21.75 -12.77 1.76
CA GLN A 435 21.69 -14.13 2.27
C GLN A 435 20.24 -14.45 2.65
N VAL A 436 19.73 -15.63 2.30
CA VAL A 436 18.39 -16.09 2.70
C VAL A 436 18.49 -17.38 3.49
N ARG A 437 17.60 -17.56 4.48
CA ARG A 437 17.50 -18.78 5.28
C ARG A 437 16.05 -19.24 5.26
N SER A 438 15.84 -20.51 4.93
CA SER A 438 14.56 -21.20 5.10
C SER A 438 14.63 -22.08 6.36
N THR A 439 13.49 -22.52 6.85
CA THR A 439 13.41 -23.41 8.02
C THR A 439 14.01 -24.77 7.73
N GLY A 440 14.86 -25.27 8.62
CA GLY A 440 15.52 -26.57 8.46
C GLY A 440 16.61 -26.64 7.38
N GLU A 441 16.84 -25.57 6.63
CA GLU A 441 17.77 -25.54 5.50
C GLU A 441 19.00 -24.65 5.78
N PRO A 442 20.17 -24.95 5.18
CA PRO A 442 21.33 -24.08 5.27
C PRO A 442 21.07 -22.74 4.57
N LYS A 443 21.76 -21.69 5.02
CA LYS A 443 21.69 -20.38 4.36
C LYS A 443 22.11 -20.46 2.89
N GLU A 444 21.40 -19.74 2.04
CA GLU A 444 21.72 -19.55 0.63
C GLU A 444 22.23 -18.11 0.41
N VAL A 445 23.28 -17.96 -0.38
CA VAL A 445 23.85 -16.66 -0.74
C VAL A 445 23.47 -16.34 -2.18
N LEU A 446 22.59 -15.36 -2.35
CA LEU A 446 22.15 -14.90 -3.66
C LEU A 446 23.12 -13.84 -4.20
N ARG A 447 23.43 -13.97 -5.49
CA ARG A 447 24.35 -13.10 -6.23
C ARG A 447 23.85 -12.91 -7.65
N ASP A 448 24.17 -11.78 -8.25
CA ASP A 448 24.00 -11.64 -9.70
C ASP A 448 24.98 -12.56 -10.44
N LYS A 449 24.55 -13.06 -11.61
CA LYS A 449 25.36 -13.92 -12.47
C LYS A 449 25.90 -13.17 -13.68
N ASP A 450 25.28 -12.05 -14.05
CA ASP A 450 25.85 -11.13 -15.03
C ASP A 450 27.00 -10.37 -14.36
N LYS A 451 28.13 -10.24 -15.06
CA LYS A 451 29.29 -9.48 -14.55
C LYS A 451 29.39 -8.10 -15.18
N SER A 452 28.42 -7.74 -16.04
CA SER A 452 28.36 -6.44 -16.70
C SER A 452 27.82 -5.39 -15.74
N ILE A 453 28.67 -4.41 -15.43
CA ILE A 453 28.26 -3.23 -14.67
C ILE A 453 27.67 -2.21 -15.65
N SER A 454 26.45 -1.77 -15.38
CA SER A 454 25.82 -0.68 -16.15
C SER A 454 26.27 0.69 -15.67
N TRP A 455 26.48 0.85 -14.35
CA TRP A 455 26.97 2.08 -13.73
C TRP A 455 28.04 1.82 -12.66
N ASP A 456 29.25 2.31 -12.88
CA ASP A 456 30.40 2.23 -11.96
C ASP A 456 30.78 3.60 -11.32
N GLY A 457 30.08 4.68 -11.70
CA GLY A 457 30.29 6.03 -11.15
C GLY A 457 29.58 6.29 -9.81
N PRO A 458 29.65 7.54 -9.30
CA PRO A 458 29.00 7.96 -8.05
C PRO A 458 27.53 7.58 -7.96
N LEU A 459 27.12 7.02 -6.81
CA LEU A 459 25.76 6.57 -6.53
C LEU A 459 25.30 7.02 -5.15
N VAL A 460 24.11 7.60 -5.09
CA VAL A 460 23.37 7.89 -3.86
C VAL A 460 22.03 7.19 -3.92
N ILE A 461 21.59 6.60 -2.81
CA ILE A 461 20.27 5.99 -2.68
C ILE A 461 19.45 6.79 -1.67
N LEU A 462 18.28 7.27 -2.09
CA LEU A 462 17.32 7.91 -1.19
C LEU A 462 16.33 6.89 -0.64
N VAL A 463 16.12 6.89 0.67
CA VAL A 463 15.17 6.00 1.37
C VAL A 463 14.33 6.78 2.40
N ASN A 464 13.23 6.19 2.87
CA ASN A 464 12.47 6.68 4.03
C ASN A 464 11.88 5.50 4.84
N GLU A 465 11.09 5.78 5.87
CA GLU A 465 10.45 4.77 6.73
C GLU A 465 9.51 3.83 5.94
N LEU A 466 9.11 4.22 4.73
CA LEU A 466 8.26 3.42 3.83
C LEU A 466 9.06 2.62 2.79
N SER A 467 10.38 2.78 2.73
CA SER A 467 11.25 1.90 1.94
C SER A 467 11.32 0.54 2.62
N ALA A 468 10.87 -0.52 1.94
CA ALA A 468 10.78 -1.85 2.54
C ALA A 468 11.28 -2.96 1.60
N SER A 469 11.56 -4.13 2.18
CA SER A 469 11.82 -5.37 1.47
C SER A 469 12.99 -5.28 0.47
N ALA A 470 12.73 -5.47 -0.82
CA ALA A 470 13.72 -5.35 -1.88
C ALA A 470 14.47 -3.98 -1.88
N SER A 471 13.81 -2.88 -1.49
CA SER A 471 14.48 -1.59 -1.32
C SER A 471 15.58 -1.65 -0.26
N GLU A 472 15.30 -2.33 0.85
CA GLU A 472 16.22 -2.50 1.98
C GLU A 472 17.35 -3.44 1.60
N ILE A 473 17.08 -4.50 0.83
CA ILE A 473 18.12 -5.40 0.29
C ILE A 473 19.10 -4.60 -0.57
N LEU A 474 18.59 -3.78 -1.50
CA LEU A 474 19.45 -3.00 -2.39
C LEU A 474 20.27 -1.96 -1.61
N ALA A 475 19.61 -1.18 -0.75
CA ALA A 475 20.27 -0.15 0.05
C ALA A 475 21.33 -0.76 0.98
N ALA A 476 21.00 -1.86 1.69
CA ALA A 476 21.92 -2.56 2.57
C ALA A 476 23.12 -3.12 1.82
N ALA A 477 22.90 -3.79 0.68
CA ALA A 477 24.00 -4.32 -0.13
C ALA A 477 24.92 -3.18 -0.59
N MET A 478 24.36 -2.12 -1.19
CA MET A 478 25.16 -1.00 -1.68
C MET A 478 25.89 -0.27 -0.55
N GLN A 479 25.31 -0.19 0.65
CA GLN A 479 25.96 0.36 1.84
C GLN A 479 27.08 -0.55 2.37
N ASP A 480 26.85 -1.86 2.47
CA ASP A 480 27.85 -2.83 2.96
C ASP A 480 29.08 -2.88 2.03
N TYR A 481 28.86 -2.74 0.72
CA TYR A 481 29.94 -2.58 -0.26
C TYR A 481 30.60 -1.20 -0.24
N LYS A 482 30.08 -0.22 0.50
CA LYS A 482 30.40 1.22 0.33
C LYS A 482 30.28 1.69 -1.13
N ARG A 483 29.37 1.08 -1.89
CA ARG A 483 29.08 1.37 -3.30
C ARG A 483 28.18 2.60 -3.46
N ALA A 484 27.31 2.86 -2.49
CA ALA A 484 26.45 4.03 -2.45
C ALA A 484 26.39 4.62 -1.04
N ILE A 485 26.19 5.94 -0.96
CA ILE A 485 25.78 6.60 0.29
C ILE A 485 24.25 6.55 0.35
N VAL A 486 23.71 6.08 1.48
CA VAL A 486 22.27 6.04 1.74
C VAL A 486 21.87 7.29 2.53
N ILE A 487 20.92 8.05 2.01
CA ILE A 487 20.39 9.28 2.64
C ILE A 487 18.89 9.09 2.85
N GLY A 488 18.39 9.43 4.04
CA GLY A 488 16.97 9.26 4.32
C GLY A 488 16.63 9.36 5.79
N SER A 489 15.48 8.79 6.12
CA SER A 489 15.04 8.60 7.51
C SER A 489 16.10 7.93 8.38
N LYS A 490 15.89 7.98 9.71
CA LYS A 490 16.78 7.30 10.67
C LYS A 490 17.00 5.83 10.32
N GLN A 491 15.95 5.17 9.88
CA GLN A 491 15.98 3.81 9.36
C GLN A 491 14.80 3.57 8.42
N THR A 492 14.91 2.56 7.57
CA THR A 492 13.83 2.09 6.69
C THR A 492 12.76 1.28 7.45
N TYR A 493 11.81 0.69 6.72
CA TYR A 493 10.63 0.03 7.28
C TYR A 493 10.99 -1.10 8.27
N GLY A 494 12.00 -1.90 7.97
CA GLY A 494 12.44 -3.02 8.78
C GLY A 494 11.85 -4.36 8.37
N LYS A 495 11.46 -4.53 7.10
CA LYS A 495 11.02 -5.85 6.64
C LYS A 495 12.26 -6.71 6.44
N GLY A 496 12.20 -7.98 6.82
CA GLY A 496 13.32 -8.93 6.74
C GLY A 496 12.89 -10.32 6.28
N THR A 497 11.65 -10.47 5.82
CA THR A 497 11.02 -11.74 5.46
C THR A 497 10.68 -11.82 3.98
N VAL A 498 10.70 -13.04 3.44
CA VAL A 498 10.29 -13.35 2.07
C VAL A 498 9.00 -14.16 2.11
N GLN A 499 8.00 -13.66 1.39
CA GLN A 499 6.73 -14.36 1.23
C GLN A 499 6.68 -15.12 -0.09
N GLN A 500 5.94 -16.23 -0.08
CA GLN A 500 5.56 -16.97 -1.26
C GLN A 500 4.05 -16.92 -1.42
N LEU A 501 3.58 -16.69 -2.64
CA LEU A 501 2.16 -16.81 -3.01
C LEU A 501 1.91 -18.18 -3.63
N ILE A 502 0.95 -18.92 -3.09
CA ILE A 502 0.44 -20.16 -3.67
C ILE A 502 -0.99 -19.98 -4.17
N ASP A 503 -1.30 -20.70 -5.25
CA ASP A 503 -2.61 -20.78 -5.86
C ASP A 503 -3.40 -21.94 -5.24
N LEU A 504 -4.37 -21.63 -4.38
CA LEU A 504 -5.13 -22.63 -3.64
C LEU A 504 -5.96 -23.53 -4.58
N ASN A 505 -6.37 -23.02 -5.74
CA ASN A 505 -7.10 -23.81 -6.74
C ASN A 505 -6.29 -24.99 -7.27
N ARG A 506 -4.95 -24.91 -7.26
CA ARG A 506 -4.08 -26.00 -7.74
C ARG A 506 -3.94 -27.14 -6.75
N MET A 507 -4.36 -26.95 -5.51
CA MET A 507 -4.26 -27.95 -4.44
C MET A 507 -5.45 -28.91 -4.41
N VAL A 508 -6.55 -28.58 -5.09
CA VAL A 508 -7.81 -29.33 -5.07
C VAL A 508 -8.14 -29.83 -6.48
N ARG A 509 -8.58 -31.07 -6.62
CA ARG A 509 -9.07 -31.62 -7.91
C ARG A 509 -10.58 -31.53 -8.00
N GLY A 510 -11.10 -31.13 -9.16
CA GLY A 510 -12.53 -31.15 -9.44
C GLY A 510 -13.35 -30.12 -8.66
N ASN A 511 -12.73 -29.02 -8.24
CA ASN A 511 -13.41 -27.88 -7.67
C ASN A 511 -13.57 -26.79 -8.74
N ASP A 512 -14.80 -26.31 -8.92
CA ASP A 512 -15.12 -25.23 -9.86
C ASP A 512 -15.09 -23.84 -9.17
N ASP A 513 -15.04 -23.81 -7.83
CA ASP A 513 -14.97 -22.55 -7.07
C ASP A 513 -13.56 -21.97 -7.03
N ASP A 514 -13.46 -20.66 -7.24
CA ASP A 514 -12.22 -19.93 -7.01
C ASP A 514 -11.95 -19.75 -5.51
N LEU A 515 -10.89 -20.41 -5.05
CA LEU A 515 -10.37 -20.40 -3.70
C LEU A 515 -9.34 -19.29 -3.47
N GLY A 516 -9.00 -18.46 -4.48
CA GLY A 516 -8.03 -17.38 -4.33
C GLY A 516 -6.59 -17.88 -4.17
N GLY A 517 -5.81 -17.21 -3.31
CA GLY A 517 -4.42 -17.52 -3.07
C GLY A 517 -4.04 -17.39 -1.60
N PHE A 518 -2.93 -18.00 -1.22
CA PHE A 518 -2.38 -17.90 0.14
C PHE A 518 -0.94 -17.43 0.07
N LYS A 519 -0.66 -16.31 0.75
CA LYS A 519 0.65 -15.69 0.83
C LYS A 519 1.20 -15.97 2.22
N PHE A 520 2.39 -16.56 2.33
CA PHE A 520 2.97 -16.91 3.63
C PHE A 520 4.48 -16.75 3.66
N THR A 521 5.03 -16.50 4.84
CA THR A 521 6.47 -16.32 5.02
C THR A 521 7.20 -17.66 4.94
N THR A 522 8.17 -17.76 4.03
CA THR A 522 8.95 -18.99 3.78
C THR A 522 10.42 -18.83 4.15
N GLN A 523 10.93 -17.61 4.12
CA GLN A 523 12.34 -17.33 4.36
C GLN A 523 12.52 -16.03 5.13
N LYS A 524 13.67 -15.91 5.79
CA LYS A 524 14.19 -14.65 6.31
C LYS A 524 15.45 -14.28 5.53
N TYR A 525 15.64 -12.99 5.25
CA TYR A 525 16.83 -12.50 4.58
C TYR A 525 17.71 -11.64 5.49
N TYR A 526 18.99 -11.63 5.13
CA TYR A 526 20.08 -11.05 5.87
C TYR A 526 21.01 -10.31 4.93
N ARG A 527 21.61 -9.26 5.46
CA ARG A 527 22.67 -8.50 4.84
C ARG A 527 23.89 -9.38 4.56
N ILE A 528 24.76 -8.91 3.68
CA ILE A 528 26.01 -9.61 3.37
C ILE A 528 26.97 -9.60 4.58
N ASN A 529 26.83 -8.60 5.46
CA ASN A 529 27.54 -8.54 6.72
C ASN A 529 26.98 -9.46 7.83
N GLY A 530 25.89 -10.19 7.56
CA GLY A 530 25.28 -11.16 8.49
C GLY A 530 24.08 -10.66 9.30
N GLY A 531 23.92 -9.34 9.50
CA GLY A 531 22.78 -8.79 10.23
C GLY A 531 21.46 -8.87 9.44
N SER A 532 20.32 -9.01 10.10
CA SER A 532 19.01 -8.91 9.45
C SER A 532 18.53 -7.45 9.38
N THR A 533 17.68 -7.14 8.40
CA THR A 533 16.90 -5.89 8.35
C THR A 533 15.59 -5.99 9.13
N GLN A 534 15.18 -7.19 9.58
CA GLN A 534 13.93 -7.39 10.33
C GLN A 534 13.86 -6.47 11.56
N LEU A 535 12.78 -5.69 11.73
CA LEU A 535 12.56 -4.65 12.75
C LEU A 535 13.50 -3.42 12.67
N GLU A 536 14.77 -3.61 12.35
CA GLU A 536 15.81 -2.56 12.38
C GLU A 536 15.92 -1.74 11.09
N GLY A 537 15.58 -2.35 9.96
CA GLY A 537 15.77 -1.79 8.62
C GLY A 537 17.24 -1.53 8.25
N VAL A 538 17.45 -0.60 7.33
CA VAL A 538 18.73 -0.05 6.92
C VAL A 538 18.84 1.34 7.54
N LYS A 539 19.90 1.55 8.33
CA LYS A 539 20.22 2.86 8.92
C LYS A 539 20.90 3.72 7.85
N SER A 540 20.38 4.91 7.61
CA SER A 540 20.95 5.83 6.62
C SER A 540 22.34 6.32 7.06
N ASP A 541 23.26 6.47 6.10
CA ASP A 541 24.58 7.09 6.35
C ASP A 541 24.43 8.58 6.71
N VAL A 542 23.45 9.23 6.08
CA VAL A 542 23.04 10.61 6.36
C VAL A 542 21.57 10.59 6.76
N VAL A 543 21.31 10.89 8.03
CA VAL A 543 19.95 10.91 8.59
C VAL A 543 19.35 12.29 8.41
N VAL A 544 18.19 12.33 7.77
CA VAL A 544 17.36 13.54 7.58
C VAL A 544 15.98 13.30 8.20
N PRO A 545 15.43 14.29 8.94
CA PRO A 545 14.08 14.18 9.44
C PRO A 545 13.11 14.30 8.28
N ASP A 546 12.02 13.52 8.33
CA ASP A 546 10.87 13.70 7.45
C ASP A 546 9.55 13.78 8.23
N ARG A 547 8.43 13.84 7.50
CA ARG A 547 7.08 13.94 8.07
C ARG A 547 6.69 12.74 8.98
N TYR A 548 7.31 11.59 8.78
CA TYR A 548 7.05 10.33 9.47
C TYR A 548 8.01 10.04 10.62
N SER A 549 9.04 10.86 10.84
CA SER A 549 10.08 10.67 11.88
C SER A 549 9.60 10.31 13.30
N TYR A 550 8.38 10.72 13.67
CA TYR A 550 7.79 10.49 15.00
C TYR A 550 6.45 9.74 14.95
N ILE A 551 6.16 9.13 13.81
CA ILE A 551 4.98 8.31 13.62
C ILE A 551 5.42 6.85 13.74
N ASP A 552 4.66 6.06 14.49
CA ASP A 552 4.87 4.62 14.58
C ASP A 552 4.51 4.01 13.22
N ILE A 553 5.56 3.71 12.44
CA ILE A 553 5.50 3.15 11.10
C ILE A 553 6.74 2.32 10.84
N GLY A 554 6.51 1.05 10.54
CA GLY A 554 7.56 0.06 10.31
C GLY A 554 7.10 -1.33 10.73
N GLU A 555 7.94 -2.30 10.44
CA GLU A 555 7.73 -3.71 10.82
C GLU A 555 7.63 -3.88 12.34
N ARG A 556 8.42 -3.09 13.09
CA ARG A 556 8.47 -3.09 14.55
C ARG A 556 7.18 -2.64 15.23
N ASP A 557 6.33 -1.93 14.50
CA ASP A 557 5.06 -1.39 14.98
C ASP A 557 3.87 -2.24 14.50
N GLN A 558 4.12 -3.33 13.76
CA GLN A 558 3.10 -4.31 13.39
C GLN A 558 2.81 -5.27 14.55
N ASP A 559 1.66 -5.94 14.50
CA ASP A 559 1.35 -7.06 15.38
C ASP A 559 2.12 -8.31 14.94
N ASN A 560 2.61 -9.08 15.91
CA ASN A 560 3.31 -10.36 15.71
C ASN A 560 4.51 -10.37 14.71
N PRO A 561 5.37 -9.35 14.64
CA PRO A 561 6.49 -9.38 13.70
C PRO A 561 7.53 -10.41 14.13
N LEU A 562 8.20 -11.04 13.16
CA LEU A 562 9.30 -11.96 13.49
C LEU A 562 10.44 -11.20 14.19
N PRO A 563 11.12 -11.81 15.19
CA PRO A 563 12.20 -11.16 15.93
C PRO A 563 13.41 -10.90 15.04
N TRP A 564 14.24 -9.91 15.38
CA TRP A 564 15.56 -9.70 14.76
C TRP A 564 16.54 -10.83 15.17
N ASP A 565 17.40 -11.24 14.23
CA ASP A 565 18.53 -12.15 14.50
C ASP A 565 19.67 -11.90 13.48
N GLU A 566 20.78 -12.58 13.66
CA GLU A 566 21.96 -12.49 12.79
C GLU A 566 22.48 -13.87 12.39
N ILE A 567 23.22 -13.92 11.29
CA ILE A 567 23.91 -15.12 10.81
C ILE A 567 25.36 -14.79 10.49
N GLN A 568 26.16 -15.82 10.23
CA GLN A 568 27.54 -15.61 9.77
C GLN A 568 27.57 -14.71 8.51
N PRO A 569 28.47 -13.71 8.43
CA PRO A 569 28.67 -12.91 7.24
C PRO A 569 28.99 -13.75 6.00
N ALA A 570 28.68 -13.21 4.82
CA ALA A 570 29.20 -13.71 3.54
C ALA A 570 30.60 -13.13 3.27
N GLU A 571 31.37 -13.77 2.40
CA GLU A 571 32.64 -13.23 1.94
C GLU A 571 32.39 -12.21 0.81
N TYR A 572 32.89 -10.99 0.98
CA TYR A 572 32.81 -9.92 -0.01
C TYR A 572 33.97 -8.94 0.13
N ASN A 573 34.25 -8.18 -0.92
CA ASN A 573 35.24 -7.10 -0.93
C ASN A 573 34.53 -5.75 -1.07
N ILE A 574 34.96 -4.77 -0.30
CA ILE A 574 34.43 -3.40 -0.36
C ILE A 574 34.82 -2.76 -1.71
N TRP A 575 33.95 -1.88 -2.21
CA TRP A 575 34.17 -1.05 -3.38
C TRP A 575 35.31 -0.05 -3.13
N ASP A 576 36.37 -0.10 -3.94
CA ASP A 576 37.63 0.65 -3.75
C ASP A 576 37.71 1.96 -4.57
N ASN A 577 36.62 2.36 -5.23
CA ASN A 577 36.61 3.55 -6.09
C ASN A 577 36.39 4.88 -5.33
N TYR A 578 35.97 4.89 -4.07
CA TYR A 578 35.81 6.14 -3.29
C TYR A 578 36.88 6.23 -2.21
N PHE A 579 37.68 7.29 -2.22
CA PHE A 579 38.69 7.52 -1.19
C PHE A 579 38.23 8.50 -0.10
N ASP A 580 37.09 9.17 -0.26
CA ASP A 580 36.56 10.17 0.67
C ASP A 580 35.11 9.91 1.13
N TYR A 581 34.68 8.65 1.13
CA TYR A 581 33.33 8.22 1.56
C TYR A 581 32.95 8.81 2.93
N GLU A 582 33.74 8.51 3.98
CA GLU A 582 33.46 8.95 5.35
C GLU A 582 33.50 10.49 5.50
N ALA A 583 34.43 11.14 4.79
CA ALA A 583 34.54 12.59 4.80
C ALA A 583 33.32 13.26 4.14
N THR A 584 32.78 12.64 3.08
CA THR A 584 31.59 13.11 2.39
C THR A 584 30.34 12.96 3.26
N VAL A 585 30.18 11.80 3.92
CA VAL A 585 29.09 11.56 4.88
C VAL A 585 29.15 12.59 6.02
N LYS A 586 30.34 12.90 6.55
CA LYS A 586 30.50 13.92 7.58
C LYS A 586 30.08 15.32 7.11
N LYS A 587 30.53 15.76 5.93
CA LYS A 587 30.14 17.05 5.35
C LYS A 587 28.65 17.16 5.14
N SER A 588 28.02 16.08 4.66
CA SER A 588 26.59 16.01 4.47
C SER A 588 25.84 16.18 5.78
N ASN A 589 26.21 15.44 6.82
CA ASN A 589 25.63 15.58 8.16
C ASN A 589 25.77 17.01 8.72
N GLU A 590 26.92 17.66 8.52
CA GLU A 590 27.12 19.06 8.91
C GLU A 590 26.20 20.04 8.16
N ARG A 591 25.92 19.81 6.86
CA ARG A 591 24.95 20.59 6.09
C ARG A 591 23.53 20.35 6.60
N MET A 592 23.15 19.10 6.85
CA MET A 592 21.80 18.74 7.30
C MET A 592 21.46 19.36 8.65
N GLN A 593 22.41 19.36 9.60
CA GLN A 593 22.23 20.01 10.90
C GLN A 593 22.02 21.53 10.81
N LYS A 594 22.61 22.19 9.81
CA LYS A 594 22.52 23.64 9.58
C LYS A 594 21.34 24.04 8.70
N SER A 595 20.61 23.09 8.12
CA SER A 595 19.50 23.37 7.21
C SER A 595 18.26 23.86 7.97
N GLU A 596 17.90 25.12 7.77
CA GLU A 596 16.67 25.71 8.33
C GLU A 596 15.41 24.96 7.84
N GLN A 597 15.43 24.50 6.58
CA GLN A 597 14.32 23.73 6.00
C GLN A 597 14.13 22.40 6.74
N LEU A 598 15.20 21.67 7.05
CA LEU A 598 15.10 20.39 7.78
C LEU A 598 14.70 20.59 9.23
N GLN A 599 15.15 21.67 9.88
CA GLN A 599 14.68 22.03 11.22
C GLN A 599 13.18 22.29 11.22
N LEU A 600 12.67 23.01 10.21
CA LEU A 600 11.23 23.27 10.07
C LEU A 600 10.43 21.99 9.76
N ILE A 601 11.00 21.05 9.00
CA ILE A 601 10.40 19.72 8.74
C ILE A 601 10.29 18.91 10.04
N ASP A 602 11.35 18.87 10.84
CA ASP A 602 11.37 18.17 12.13
C ASP A 602 10.33 18.74 13.12
N GLU A 603 10.23 20.07 13.20
CA GLU A 603 9.20 20.74 14.00
C GLU A 603 7.78 20.41 13.52
N ASN A 604 7.56 20.35 12.20
CA ASN A 604 6.28 19.96 11.62
C ASN A 604 5.94 18.50 11.98
N ALA A 605 6.92 17.59 11.89
CA ALA A 605 6.74 16.19 12.26
C ALA A 605 6.35 16.02 13.75
N LYS A 606 6.99 16.78 14.66
CA LYS A 606 6.62 16.82 16.09
C LYS A 606 5.21 17.34 16.31
N TRP A 607 4.82 18.40 15.60
CA TRP A 607 3.47 18.95 15.68
C TRP A 607 2.43 17.95 15.17
N ILE A 608 2.69 17.28 14.03
CA ILE A 608 1.83 16.23 13.49
C ILE A 608 1.65 15.09 14.51
N LYS A 609 2.73 14.63 15.17
CA LYS A 609 2.63 13.65 16.25
C LYS A 609 1.70 14.15 17.36
N LYS A 610 1.91 15.37 17.87
CA LYS A 610 1.06 15.95 18.92
C LYS A 610 -0.42 16.02 18.55
N ILE A 611 -0.74 16.25 17.26
CA ILE A 611 -2.12 16.24 16.78
C ILE A 611 -2.67 14.82 16.68
N ARG A 612 -1.88 13.86 16.18
CA ARG A 612 -2.26 12.44 16.07
C ARG A 612 -2.49 11.77 17.42
N ASP A 613 -1.65 12.06 18.40
CA ASP A 613 -1.73 11.47 19.75
C ASP A 613 -2.91 12.06 20.58
N ARG A 614 -3.68 13.01 20.01
CA ARG A 614 -4.85 13.59 20.66
C ARG A 614 -6.03 12.64 20.54
N ASN A 615 -6.41 12.02 21.65
CA ASN A 615 -7.60 11.15 21.69
C ASN A 615 -8.84 11.82 22.29
N MET A 616 -8.74 13.06 22.79
CA MET A 616 -9.86 13.76 23.43
C MET A 616 -10.26 15.01 22.65
N TYR A 617 -11.55 15.10 22.33
CA TYR A 617 -12.14 16.19 21.56
C TYR A 617 -13.31 16.82 22.30
N SER A 618 -13.45 18.13 22.23
CA SER A 618 -14.64 18.83 22.77
C SER A 618 -15.80 18.73 21.77
N LEU A 619 -16.99 18.48 22.29
CA LEU A 619 -18.25 18.53 21.53
C LEU A 619 -19.00 19.86 21.72
N ASN A 620 -18.34 20.85 22.34
CA ASN A 620 -18.79 22.23 22.39
C ASN A 620 -18.19 22.99 21.19
N TYR A 621 -19.02 23.70 20.42
CA TYR A 621 -18.57 24.33 19.18
C TYR A 621 -17.56 25.45 19.40
N LYS A 622 -17.66 26.22 20.49
CA LYS A 622 -16.72 27.31 20.78
C LYS A 622 -15.32 26.75 21.08
N GLU A 623 -15.25 25.71 21.89
CA GLU A 623 -13.99 25.02 22.20
C GLU A 623 -13.43 24.28 20.97
N TYR A 624 -14.29 23.67 20.17
CA TYR A 624 -13.93 23.03 18.89
C TYR A 624 -13.35 24.04 17.89
N LYS A 625 -14.05 25.14 17.60
CA LYS A 625 -13.57 26.23 16.72
C LYS A 625 -12.26 26.83 17.24
N GLN A 626 -12.12 27.02 18.55
CA GLN A 626 -10.87 27.49 19.15
C GLN A 626 -9.71 26.51 18.91
N ALA A 627 -9.95 25.20 19.07
CA ALA A 627 -8.94 24.18 18.82
C ALA A 627 -8.51 24.14 17.34
N LEU A 628 -9.46 24.29 16.40
CA LEU A 628 -9.16 24.41 14.97
C LEU A 628 -8.35 25.67 14.66
N ASN A 629 -8.79 26.83 15.15
CA ASN A 629 -8.05 28.09 14.97
C ASN A 629 -6.61 28.02 15.51
N ASN A 630 -6.39 27.31 16.62
CA ASN A 630 -5.06 27.09 17.15
C ASN A 630 -4.23 26.18 16.23
N ASN A 631 -4.84 25.10 15.72
CA ASN A 631 -4.18 24.22 14.76
C ASN A 631 -3.83 24.97 13.45
N GLU A 632 -4.72 25.81 12.92
CA GLU A 632 -4.46 26.63 11.73
C GLU A 632 -3.35 27.65 11.95
N LYS A 633 -3.31 28.31 13.11
CA LYS A 633 -2.21 29.23 13.46
C LYS A 633 -0.85 28.54 13.48
N GLU A 634 -0.78 27.34 14.06
CA GLU A 634 0.44 26.53 14.02
C GLU A 634 0.75 26.04 12.60
N ALA A 635 -0.25 25.60 11.83
CA ALA A 635 -0.09 25.16 10.44
C ALA A 635 0.55 26.25 9.55
N LYS A 636 0.15 27.51 9.74
CA LYS A 636 0.72 28.68 9.03
C LYS A 636 2.23 28.82 9.21
N LYS A 637 2.80 28.37 10.34
CA LYS A 637 4.26 28.34 10.54
C LYS A 637 4.95 27.48 9.48
N PHE A 638 4.29 26.40 9.07
CA PHE A 638 4.82 25.38 8.18
C PHE A 638 4.50 25.62 6.70
N GLU A 639 3.68 26.61 6.35
CA GLU A 639 3.43 27.00 4.95
C GLU A 639 4.73 27.37 4.23
N LYS A 640 5.70 27.94 4.95
CA LYS A 640 7.05 28.26 4.47
C LYS A 640 7.80 27.04 3.90
N LEU A 641 7.44 25.82 4.30
CA LEU A 641 8.03 24.61 3.73
C LEU A 641 7.79 24.52 2.22
N ALA A 642 6.65 25.04 1.72
CA ALA A 642 6.29 25.01 0.31
C ALA A 642 7.04 26.05 -0.54
N ASP A 643 7.63 27.05 0.11
CA ASP A 643 8.42 28.12 -0.52
C ASP A 643 9.83 27.66 -0.87
N TYR A 644 10.31 26.58 -0.24
CA TYR A 644 11.59 25.98 -0.55
C TYR A 644 11.67 25.60 -2.02
N LYS A 645 12.66 26.15 -2.72
CA LYS A 645 12.91 25.86 -4.12
C LYS A 645 14.38 26.10 -4.44
N THR A 646 14.97 25.13 -5.11
CA THR A 646 16.33 25.18 -5.65
C THR A 646 16.35 25.90 -7.00
N ASP A 647 17.54 26.30 -7.44
CA ASP A 647 17.81 26.77 -8.80
C ASP A 647 17.95 25.62 -9.81
N LEU A 648 17.80 24.38 -9.36
CA LEU A 648 17.97 23.18 -10.17
C LEU A 648 16.80 22.97 -11.13
N THR A 649 17.13 22.66 -12.38
CA THR A 649 16.15 22.37 -13.43
C THR A 649 16.24 20.90 -13.84
N PHE A 650 15.17 20.17 -13.58
CA PHE A 650 14.98 18.77 -13.95
C PHE A 650 14.32 18.64 -15.32
N LYS A 651 14.83 17.73 -16.15
CA LYS A 651 14.38 17.55 -17.54
C LYS A 651 14.15 16.08 -17.87
N SER A 652 13.11 15.80 -18.65
CA SER A 652 12.89 14.47 -19.23
C SER A 652 13.95 14.15 -20.26
N LEU A 653 14.25 12.87 -20.43
CA LEU A 653 15.15 12.38 -21.45
C LEU A 653 14.53 12.49 -22.86
N PRO A 654 15.33 12.52 -23.95
CA PRO A 654 14.83 12.73 -25.31
C PRO A 654 13.73 11.76 -25.75
N TYR A 655 13.82 10.48 -25.36
CA TYR A 655 12.80 9.49 -25.70
C TYR A 655 11.43 9.81 -25.07
N GLU A 656 11.43 10.33 -23.83
CA GLU A 656 10.21 10.63 -23.08
C GLU A 656 9.60 11.94 -23.56
N VAL A 657 10.40 12.91 -24.00
CA VAL A 657 9.91 14.14 -24.63
C VAL A 657 9.00 13.82 -25.82
N ALA A 658 9.39 12.85 -26.66
CA ALA A 658 8.57 12.41 -27.79
C ALA A 658 7.24 11.74 -27.38
N LEU A 659 7.17 11.15 -26.17
CA LEU A 659 5.93 10.60 -25.60
C LEU A 659 5.06 11.71 -25.00
N ILE A 660 5.67 12.64 -24.27
CA ILE A 660 5.04 13.81 -23.66
C ILE A 660 4.35 14.70 -24.71
N GLU A 661 4.91 14.81 -25.91
CA GLU A 661 4.28 15.55 -27.02
C GLU A 661 2.97 14.93 -27.51
N LYS A 662 2.78 13.63 -27.29
CA LYS A 662 1.61 12.85 -27.73
C LYS A 662 0.60 12.61 -26.61
N ASP A 663 0.98 12.79 -25.35
CA ASP A 663 0.14 12.57 -24.16
C ASP A 663 0.18 13.79 -23.22
N THR A 664 -0.90 14.58 -23.23
CA THR A 664 -1.06 15.78 -22.39
C THR A 664 -1.12 15.44 -20.90
N VAL A 665 -1.66 14.28 -20.53
CA VAL A 665 -1.72 13.82 -19.13
C VAL A 665 -0.32 13.48 -18.65
N LEU A 666 0.48 12.78 -19.45
CA LEU A 666 1.88 12.49 -19.16
C LEU A 666 2.69 13.80 -19.02
N LYS A 667 2.47 14.78 -19.90
CA LYS A 667 3.09 16.11 -19.83
C LYS A 667 2.87 16.78 -18.48
N GLU A 668 1.63 16.82 -18.01
CA GLU A 668 1.29 17.43 -16.72
C GLU A 668 1.88 16.66 -15.53
N LYS A 669 1.89 15.33 -15.59
CA LYS A 669 2.52 14.49 -14.57
C LYS A 669 4.02 14.77 -14.47
N ARG A 670 4.74 14.84 -15.60
CA ARG A 670 6.18 15.14 -15.62
C ARG A 670 6.49 16.58 -15.21
N LYS A 671 5.67 17.55 -15.60
CA LYS A 671 5.79 18.93 -15.09
C LYS A 671 5.65 18.99 -13.56
N ARG A 672 4.66 18.29 -13.00
CA ARG A 672 4.46 18.21 -11.54
C ARG A 672 5.64 17.53 -10.83
N TRP A 673 6.10 16.40 -11.37
CA TRP A 673 7.24 15.66 -10.81
C TRP A 673 8.56 16.46 -10.87
N HIS A 674 8.89 17.10 -11.99
CA HIS A 674 10.08 17.95 -12.06
C HIS A 674 10.00 19.15 -11.11
N ASN A 675 8.81 19.75 -10.96
CA ASN A 675 8.61 20.81 -9.99
C ASN A 675 8.79 20.30 -8.56
N SER A 676 8.28 19.12 -8.22
CA SER A 676 8.50 18.54 -6.88
C SER A 676 9.98 18.27 -6.62
N LEU A 677 10.73 17.74 -7.59
CA LEU A 677 12.18 17.53 -7.46
C LEU A 677 12.94 18.85 -7.19
N SER A 678 12.53 19.96 -7.83
CA SER A 678 13.14 21.28 -7.58
C SER A 678 12.84 21.85 -6.19
N LYS A 679 11.81 21.33 -5.51
CA LYS A 679 11.40 21.73 -4.15
C LYS A 679 11.82 20.71 -3.08
N ASP A 680 12.65 19.74 -3.44
CA ASP A 680 13.00 18.63 -2.57
C ASP A 680 14.40 18.80 -1.99
N VAL A 681 14.46 19.17 -0.71
CA VAL A 681 15.71 19.36 0.05
C VAL A 681 16.55 18.08 0.13
N TYR A 682 15.92 16.90 0.15
CA TYR A 682 16.63 15.62 0.19
C TYR A 682 17.27 15.31 -1.16
N MET A 683 16.56 15.63 -2.25
CA MET A 683 17.11 15.50 -3.60
C MET A 683 18.28 16.45 -3.82
N GLU A 684 18.18 17.70 -3.35
CA GLU A 684 19.30 18.64 -3.42
C GLU A 684 20.53 18.12 -2.66
N GLU A 685 20.32 17.57 -1.45
CA GLU A 685 21.42 17.01 -0.69
C GLU A 685 22.03 15.77 -1.35
N ALA A 686 21.22 14.89 -1.94
CA ALA A 686 21.73 13.77 -2.72
C ALA A 686 22.66 14.25 -3.86
N LEU A 687 22.28 15.34 -4.53
CA LEU A 687 23.11 15.96 -5.57
C LEU A 687 24.36 16.64 -4.98
N ASN A 688 24.29 17.25 -3.78
CA ASN A 688 25.48 17.76 -3.08
C ASN A 688 26.46 16.62 -2.77
N VAL A 689 25.96 15.50 -2.26
CA VAL A 689 26.76 14.31 -1.92
C VAL A 689 27.41 13.72 -3.16
N LEU A 690 26.68 13.59 -4.28
CA LEU A 690 27.27 13.16 -5.56
C LEU A 690 28.33 14.14 -6.07
N ASN A 691 28.17 15.43 -5.80
CA ASN A 691 29.15 16.42 -6.19
C ASN A 691 30.42 16.36 -5.34
N ASP A 692 30.27 16.14 -4.02
CA ASP A 692 31.35 16.00 -3.06
C ASP A 692 32.18 14.72 -3.26
N LEU A 693 31.52 13.60 -3.59
CA LEU A 693 32.13 12.29 -3.74
C LEU A 693 33.24 12.30 -4.81
N LYS A 694 34.47 11.93 -4.40
CA LYS A 694 35.61 11.83 -5.31
C LYS A 694 35.92 10.37 -5.65
N THR A 695 36.14 10.13 -6.93
CA THR A 695 36.44 8.80 -7.46
C THR A 695 37.93 8.63 -7.79
N SER A 696 38.45 7.42 -7.58
CA SER A 696 39.84 7.03 -7.87
C SER A 696 40.18 7.06 -9.38
N PHE A 697 39.17 6.94 -10.25
CA PHE A 697 39.31 6.96 -11.70
C PHE A 697 38.32 7.95 -12.35
N ARG A 698 38.70 8.53 -13.50
CA ARG A 698 37.79 9.36 -14.31
C ARG A 698 36.75 8.47 -15.01
N ILE A 699 35.48 8.89 -14.96
CA ILE A 699 34.35 8.23 -15.62
C ILE A 699 34.66 8.09 -17.13
N LYS A 700 34.57 6.87 -17.67
CA LYS A 700 34.72 6.64 -19.12
C LYS A 700 33.54 7.28 -19.85
N LYS A 701 33.74 8.48 -20.43
CA LYS A 701 32.76 9.06 -21.34
C LYS A 701 32.60 8.14 -22.55
N LEU A 702 31.36 7.75 -22.88
CA LEU A 702 31.06 7.11 -24.17
C LEU A 702 31.62 8.02 -25.27
N ALA A 703 32.47 7.48 -26.13
CA ALA A 703 32.99 8.22 -27.26
C ALA A 703 31.78 8.65 -28.11
N THR A 704 31.48 9.95 -28.14
CA THR A 704 30.52 10.52 -29.07
C THR A 704 31.05 10.26 -30.48
N THR A 705 30.53 9.23 -31.14
CA THR A 705 30.66 9.07 -32.58
C THR A 705 29.86 10.21 -33.21
N VAL A 706 30.52 11.34 -33.42
CA VAL A 706 30.05 12.40 -34.30
C VAL A 706 29.97 11.75 -35.68
N LYS A 707 28.75 11.45 -36.15
CA LYS A 707 28.48 11.32 -37.58
C LYS A 707 28.09 12.71 -38.04
N ASP A 708 29.00 13.34 -38.76
CA ASP A 708 28.75 14.51 -39.60
C ASP A 708 27.62 14.24 -40.62
#